data_AF-A0A952D2F2-F1
#
_entry.id   AF-A0A952D2F2-F1
#
_cell.length_a   1.000
_cell.length_b   1.000
_cell.length_c   1.000
_cell.angle_alpha   90.00
_cell.angle_beta   90.00
_cell.angle_gamma   90.00
#
_symmetry.space_group_name_H-M   'P 1'
#
loop_
_entity.id
_entity.type
_entity.pdbx_description
1 polymer ?
#
loop_
_entity_poly.entity_id
_entity_poly.type
_entity_poly.pdbx_seq_one_letter_code
_entity_poly.pdbx_strand_id
1 'polypeptide(L)'
;MRLVAIVCLLWTWCLGFCSELPFVPSKRWAIVVGANEYAEMGRLSFAARDAQRFASKLQNQYRFESSTISLFTDLPNVGKPPTSENVLGELDRVLADKRLDQSDLFVFFFAGHGIGTPKGDFLLPTDATKANAERVGIPIKALIARIVKAGLRNVLFIADACRGGDENAFGAELQELGRTSNIAVMLGCAPGKRSYEFQNVRHGAFTYCLLQAMDKQDLRDPRSGALWASRVGHEVAEQVEAFTRPTYGDAAQKPSLWSEKTQDVMLGAFVPSQPGEAIKAFAEQAGALKPEQHAAALAGYAESLFEADRYEDAVEMLKTLEQLDRITPTSYYTFGVSLGLIGRLKEADRVFGKLLERTDDPYLRNLAILSNQSRNTTPSVKIAAARELVQSDGGFTAWQLAWSATSDVGKLQDKRDFLRISLELPTFTERTKHYIRAEQAALDGDYLKSLELLRLCAQAESQEPVDMVVYSGQIVSAVQSGVPEELAKVIEDAEKALPHSGIWALSRARLFKNAGRIQDMLAALEECLGKDLSPYGMLQAVRIAGIRSIVIADAVNAKAENHPFAWQARLALALSDGLRQEQDQREDVLESAFKYSDDPLSFIIEAITILNEMMWEGVELGVIPRQTLGENSMAFFDVLLGQIEKFGYDAACWNMLFMLGFESERTEQLALLMDRYFPKKDLEPSLKSLAVITYLNVARYDDAIRLAEEGGFSPEDLADQGWYLAMAYAIRGEQEKAVALIPKLPKSSDMLAEQVEAFKLVMDVREKKEGALERLKAAEPGSIAAHAWKGIAWAELGDWERAEPLLSLSRTDRSMGFTFVHMKALTLLHDRMRATGRDAEADDLAFELHSSQFSNPLVGTIHYGKSGVGEWDGKYTWEARMFIPGVGQNTGVQWIGDMNLTIKDGLAAGSVVIEGALFPITGRVDGYGNLSAQWTMNGLTGTMQGKMAQASYYGKYPKFEEGAQVFQFFEPNLARQIIFARPKKTS
;
A
#
# COMPACT_ATOMS: atom_id res chain seq x y z
N MET A 1 -14.27 31.00 66.08
CA MET A 1 -14.43 29.52 65.97
C MET A 1 -15.81 29.04 65.52
N ARG A 2 -16.77 29.90 65.10
CA ARG A 2 -18.02 29.45 64.42
C ARG A 2 -18.08 29.75 62.91
N LEU A 3 -17.14 30.50 62.35
CA LEU A 3 -17.05 30.76 60.89
C LEU A 3 -16.31 29.66 60.11
N VAL A 4 -15.34 28.98 60.74
CA VAL A 4 -14.54 27.93 60.08
C VAL A 4 -15.33 26.63 59.90
N ALA A 5 -16.29 26.33 60.78
CA ALA A 5 -17.15 25.16 60.66
C ALA A 5 -18.21 25.31 59.54
N ILE A 6 -18.67 26.53 59.25
CA ILE A 6 -19.65 26.80 58.19
C ILE A 6 -18.96 26.81 56.81
N VAL A 7 -17.71 27.28 56.73
CA VAL A 7 -16.92 27.23 55.47
C VAL A 7 -16.49 25.80 55.13
N CYS A 8 -16.14 24.96 56.12
CA CYS A 8 -15.82 23.55 55.86
C CYS A 8 -17.05 22.68 55.53
N LEU A 9 -18.25 23.02 56.04
CA LEU A 9 -19.50 22.35 55.65
C LEU A 9 -19.99 22.78 54.26
N LEU A 10 -19.70 24.01 53.82
CA LEU A 10 -19.97 24.46 52.46
C LEU A 10 -18.95 23.92 51.43
N TRP A 11 -17.70 23.71 51.82
CA TRP A 11 -16.67 23.10 50.96
C TRP A 11 -16.86 21.60 50.74
N THR A 12 -17.38 20.86 51.73
CA THR A 12 -17.68 19.43 51.57
C THR A 12 -18.97 19.14 50.80
N TRP A 13 -19.87 20.13 50.67
CA TRP A 13 -21.06 20.02 49.81
C TRP A 13 -20.80 20.37 48.34
N CYS A 14 -19.79 21.19 48.02
CA CYS A 14 -19.45 21.50 46.61
C CYS A 14 -18.59 20.43 45.91
N LEU A 15 -17.97 19.51 46.66
CA LEU A 15 -17.17 18.39 46.11
C LEU A 15 -17.96 17.07 45.97
N GLY A 16 -19.23 17.05 46.40
CA GLY A 16 -20.14 15.92 46.16
C GLY A 16 -21.05 16.20 44.97
N PHE A 17 -20.85 15.48 43.86
CA PHE A 17 -21.72 15.51 42.66
C PHE A 17 -21.69 16.78 41.80
N CYS A 18 -20.53 17.41 41.59
CA CYS A 18 -20.33 18.11 40.31
C CYS A 18 -19.84 17.07 39.30
N SER A 19 -20.76 16.31 38.71
CA SER A 19 -20.44 15.52 37.51
C SER A 19 -19.93 16.50 36.46
N GLU A 20 -18.65 16.41 36.06
CA GLU A 20 -18.15 17.11 34.89
C GLU A 20 -19.09 16.84 33.73
N LEU A 21 -19.84 17.86 33.33
CA LEU A 21 -20.85 17.68 32.30
C LEU A 21 -20.14 17.55 30.96
N PRO A 22 -20.39 16.49 30.18
CA PRO A 22 -19.70 16.29 28.91
C PRO A 22 -20.08 17.38 27.90
N PHE A 23 -19.11 17.74 27.07
CA PHE A 23 -19.31 18.42 25.79
C PHE A 23 -19.54 17.35 24.73
N VAL A 24 -20.62 17.46 23.96
CA VAL A 24 -21.16 16.31 23.23
C VAL A 24 -21.72 16.85 21.88
N PRO A 25 -21.73 16.08 20.76
CA PRO A 25 -21.97 16.60 19.39
C PRO A 25 -23.22 17.45 19.19
N SER A 26 -23.27 18.31 18.16
CA SER A 26 -24.29 19.36 18.02
C SER A 26 -25.75 18.87 18.11
N LYS A 27 -26.11 17.64 17.67
CA LYS A 27 -27.33 16.91 18.08
C LYS A 27 -27.14 15.38 18.12
N ARG A 28 -28.04 14.67 18.83
CA ARG A 28 -27.95 13.21 19.03
C ARG A 28 -29.33 12.58 19.06
N TRP A 29 -29.43 11.41 18.45
CA TRP A 29 -30.68 10.69 18.27
C TRP A 29 -30.51 9.27 18.79
N ALA A 30 -31.54 8.76 19.44
CA ALA A 30 -31.52 7.39 19.93
C ALA A 30 -32.85 6.70 19.66
N ILE A 31 -32.79 5.48 19.15
CA ILE A 31 -33.90 4.53 19.19
C ILE A 31 -33.49 3.42 20.15
N VAL A 32 -34.21 3.31 21.26
CA VAL A 32 -33.87 2.42 22.37
C VAL A 32 -35.03 1.44 22.57
N VAL A 33 -34.78 0.16 22.33
CA VAL A 33 -35.79 -0.90 22.29
C VAL A 33 -35.47 -1.95 23.34
N GLY A 34 -36.46 -2.30 24.17
CA GLY A 34 -36.35 -3.40 25.13
C GLY A 34 -37.62 -4.25 25.12
N ALA A 35 -37.49 -5.53 24.83
CA ALA A 35 -38.61 -6.46 24.67
C ALA A 35 -38.49 -7.63 25.65
N ASN A 36 -39.45 -7.73 26.59
CA ASN A 36 -39.50 -8.75 27.64
C ASN A 36 -40.55 -9.84 27.38
N GLU A 37 -41.77 -9.42 27.06
CA GLU A 37 -43.02 -10.19 27.10
C GLU A 37 -43.31 -10.80 25.72
N TYR A 38 -42.57 -11.84 25.35
CA TYR A 38 -42.85 -12.62 24.15
C TYR A 38 -43.96 -13.65 24.39
N ALA A 39 -44.84 -13.83 23.40
CA ALA A 39 -45.91 -14.82 23.50
C ALA A 39 -45.41 -16.27 23.56
N GLU A 40 -44.38 -16.62 22.76
CA GLU A 40 -43.98 -18.02 22.53
C GLU A 40 -42.46 -18.29 22.59
N MET A 41 -41.62 -17.26 22.76
CA MET A 41 -40.15 -17.34 22.59
C MET A 41 -39.36 -17.31 23.90
N GLY A 42 -40.05 -17.43 25.04
CA GLY A 42 -39.44 -17.32 26.37
C GLY A 42 -39.34 -15.86 26.80
N ARG A 43 -39.89 -15.57 27.98
CA ARG A 43 -39.93 -14.22 28.55
C ARG A 43 -38.55 -13.82 29.09
N LEU A 44 -38.16 -12.57 28.85
CA LEU A 44 -37.01 -11.93 29.50
C LEU A 44 -37.48 -11.09 30.69
N SER A 45 -36.60 -10.90 31.67
CA SER A 45 -36.96 -10.24 32.94
C SER A 45 -36.57 -8.76 32.98
N PHE A 46 -35.54 -8.35 32.25
CA PHE A 46 -34.88 -7.05 32.41
C PHE A 46 -34.60 -6.29 31.12
N ALA A 47 -34.76 -6.86 29.93
CA ALA A 47 -34.51 -6.16 28.65
C ALA A 47 -35.26 -4.80 28.51
N ALA A 48 -36.53 -4.73 28.93
CA ALA A 48 -37.28 -3.46 28.95
C ALA A 48 -36.72 -2.44 29.95
N ARG A 49 -36.22 -2.92 31.09
CA ARG A 49 -35.57 -2.09 32.12
C ARG A 49 -34.18 -1.63 31.66
N ASP A 50 -33.45 -2.48 30.98
CA ASP A 50 -32.16 -2.19 30.34
C ASP A 50 -32.31 -1.01 29.38
N ALA A 51 -33.29 -1.09 28.46
CA ALA A 51 -33.65 0.00 27.55
C ALA A 51 -34.01 1.30 28.29
N GLN A 52 -34.87 1.24 29.33
CA GLN A 52 -35.24 2.43 30.11
C GLN A 52 -34.02 3.08 30.78
N ARG A 53 -33.11 2.28 31.34
CA ARG A 53 -31.93 2.77 32.06
C ARG A 53 -30.89 3.35 31.12
N PHE A 54 -30.69 2.71 29.96
CA PHE A 54 -29.84 3.24 28.91
C PHE A 54 -30.36 4.57 28.38
N ALA A 55 -31.66 4.66 28.03
CA ALA A 55 -32.28 5.93 27.61
C ALA A 55 -32.14 7.03 28.67
N SER A 56 -32.35 6.70 29.95
CA SER A 56 -32.17 7.65 31.06
C SER A 56 -30.72 8.11 31.18
N LYS A 57 -29.74 7.23 30.98
CA LYS A 57 -28.32 7.58 30.99
C LYS A 57 -27.96 8.50 29.83
N LEU A 58 -28.42 8.20 28.61
CA LEU A 58 -28.24 9.06 27.44
C LEU A 58 -28.77 10.48 27.69
N GLN A 59 -29.96 10.58 28.27
CA GLN A 59 -30.58 11.87 28.59
C GLN A 59 -29.83 12.63 29.70
N ASN A 60 -29.59 11.98 30.83
CA ASN A 60 -29.15 12.67 32.05
C ASN A 60 -27.64 12.96 32.07
N GLN A 61 -26.83 12.06 31.52
CA GLN A 61 -25.37 12.17 31.57
C GLN A 61 -24.78 12.59 30.22
N TYR A 62 -25.36 12.10 29.11
CA TYR A 62 -24.85 12.38 27.76
C TYR A 62 -25.67 13.44 27.00
N ARG A 63 -26.57 14.15 27.71
CA ARG A 63 -27.32 15.32 27.22
C ARG A 63 -28.10 15.10 25.91
N PHE A 64 -28.59 13.89 25.67
CA PHE A 64 -29.55 13.67 24.58
C PHE A 64 -30.84 14.43 24.91
N GLU A 65 -31.40 15.15 23.93
CA GLU A 65 -32.68 15.82 24.12
C GLU A 65 -33.79 14.78 24.27
N SER A 66 -34.75 15.01 25.16
CA SER A 66 -35.90 14.10 25.30
C SER A 66 -36.68 13.94 24.00
N SER A 67 -36.65 14.95 23.12
CA SER A 67 -37.35 14.94 21.83
C SER A 67 -36.68 14.07 20.76
N THR A 68 -35.43 13.64 20.99
CA THR A 68 -34.63 12.85 20.05
C THR A 68 -34.36 11.43 20.56
N ILE A 69 -34.86 11.07 21.74
CA ILE A 69 -34.84 9.70 22.28
C ILE A 69 -36.21 9.06 22.07
N SER A 70 -36.26 8.01 21.27
CA SER A 70 -37.44 7.18 21.08
C SER A 70 -37.30 5.88 21.86
N LEU A 71 -38.06 5.76 22.96
CA LEU A 71 -38.03 4.58 23.83
C LEU A 71 -39.20 3.64 23.51
N PHE A 72 -38.88 2.37 23.27
CA PHE A 72 -39.84 1.30 23.04
C PHE A 72 -39.70 0.21 24.09
N THR A 73 -40.72 0.03 24.92
CA THR A 73 -40.76 -1.04 25.94
C THR A 73 -42.17 -1.55 26.15
N ASP A 74 -42.28 -2.77 26.66
CA ASP A 74 -43.53 -3.41 27.09
C ASP A 74 -43.83 -3.19 28.58
N LEU A 75 -43.14 -2.25 29.24
CA LEU A 75 -43.46 -1.80 30.58
C LEU A 75 -44.65 -0.81 30.55
N PRO A 76 -45.61 -0.92 31.49
CA PRO A 76 -46.75 -0.01 31.54
C PRO A 76 -46.33 1.46 31.65
N ASN A 77 -46.83 2.30 30.74
CA ASN A 77 -46.57 3.75 30.67
C ASN A 77 -45.09 4.14 30.49
N VAL A 78 -44.24 3.25 29.97
CA VAL A 78 -42.83 3.53 29.69
C VAL A 78 -42.57 3.32 28.20
N GLY A 79 -42.54 4.42 27.44
CA GLY A 79 -42.33 4.35 25.99
C GLY A 79 -43.51 3.78 25.20
N LYS A 80 -43.27 3.45 23.92
CA LYS A 80 -44.25 2.80 23.03
C LYS A 80 -44.04 1.27 23.04
N PRO A 81 -45.05 0.45 22.72
CA PRO A 81 -44.86 -1.00 22.60
C PRO A 81 -43.78 -1.36 21.55
N PRO A 82 -42.87 -2.30 21.84
CA PRO A 82 -41.74 -2.65 20.98
C PRO A 82 -42.17 -3.65 19.90
N THR A 83 -43.13 -3.25 19.05
CA THR A 83 -43.59 -4.03 17.89
C THR A 83 -42.77 -3.69 16.66
N SER A 84 -42.73 -4.60 15.67
CA SER A 84 -42.00 -4.35 14.42
C SER A 84 -42.45 -3.06 13.73
N GLU A 85 -43.76 -2.83 13.68
CA GLU A 85 -44.37 -1.66 13.04
C GLU A 85 -43.94 -0.36 13.73
N ASN A 86 -43.99 -0.33 15.07
CA ASN A 86 -43.64 0.84 15.86
C ASN A 86 -42.16 1.20 15.72
N VAL A 87 -41.27 0.21 15.79
CA VAL A 87 -39.82 0.43 15.71
C VAL A 87 -39.41 0.86 14.31
N LEU A 88 -39.87 0.16 13.26
CA LEU A 88 -39.54 0.51 11.88
C LEU A 88 -40.17 1.84 11.45
N GLY A 89 -41.42 2.10 11.86
CA GLY A 89 -42.09 3.36 11.57
C GLY A 89 -41.39 4.55 12.24
N GLU A 90 -40.88 4.38 13.45
CA GLU A 90 -40.09 5.42 14.12
C GLU A 90 -38.72 5.61 13.47
N LEU A 91 -38.05 4.52 13.07
CA LEU A 91 -36.82 4.61 12.29
C LEU A 91 -37.04 5.42 11.02
N ASP A 92 -38.05 5.08 10.22
CA ASP A 92 -38.37 5.81 8.99
C ASP A 92 -38.72 7.28 9.28
N ARG A 93 -39.43 7.56 10.39
CA ARG A 93 -39.74 8.94 10.83
C ARG A 93 -38.48 9.73 11.21
N VAL A 94 -37.58 9.13 11.99
CA VAL A 94 -36.34 9.77 12.45
C VAL A 94 -35.41 10.04 11.26
N LEU A 95 -35.24 9.06 10.37
CA LEU A 95 -34.40 9.21 9.17
C LEU A 95 -34.97 10.23 8.17
N ALA A 96 -36.27 10.49 8.20
CA ALA A 96 -36.92 11.54 7.39
C ALA A 96 -36.96 12.92 8.08
N ASP A 97 -36.57 13.02 9.35
CA ASP A 97 -36.62 14.27 10.12
C ASP A 97 -35.49 15.20 9.67
N LYS A 98 -35.84 16.36 9.09
CA LYS A 98 -34.86 17.34 8.59
C LYS A 98 -33.96 17.93 9.70
N ARG A 99 -34.27 17.68 10.97
CA ARG A 99 -33.43 18.11 12.09
C ARG A 99 -32.24 17.17 12.34
N LEU A 100 -32.30 15.94 11.83
CA LEU A 100 -31.21 14.95 11.87
C LEU A 100 -30.21 15.27 10.76
N ASP A 101 -28.99 15.63 11.17
CA ASP A 101 -27.88 15.87 10.25
C ASP A 101 -27.04 14.58 10.05
N GLN A 102 -26.34 14.47 8.92
CA GLN A 102 -25.45 13.33 8.63
C GLN A 102 -24.31 13.19 9.65
N SER A 103 -23.93 14.29 10.31
CA SER A 103 -22.90 14.33 11.35
C SER A 103 -23.41 14.04 12.77
N ASP A 104 -24.73 13.94 12.96
CA ASP A 104 -25.29 13.65 14.28
C ASP A 104 -24.94 12.23 14.74
N LEU A 105 -24.80 12.05 16.06
CA LEU A 105 -24.69 10.73 16.65
C LEU A 105 -26.06 10.04 16.65
N PHE A 106 -26.17 8.92 15.94
CA PHE A 106 -27.36 8.06 15.95
C PHE A 106 -27.07 6.76 16.70
N VAL A 107 -27.78 6.53 17.81
CA VAL A 107 -27.67 5.31 18.62
C VAL A 107 -28.89 4.43 18.40
N PHE A 108 -28.68 3.21 17.93
CA PHE A 108 -29.71 2.17 17.93
C PHE A 108 -29.37 1.15 18.99
N PHE A 109 -30.19 1.05 20.03
CA PHE A 109 -30.02 0.10 21.12
C PHE A 109 -31.17 -0.91 21.11
N PHE A 110 -30.85 -2.19 21.15
CA PHE A 110 -31.83 -3.26 21.27
C PHE A 110 -31.42 -4.25 22.37
N ALA A 111 -32.33 -4.53 23.30
CA ALA A 111 -32.24 -5.63 24.25
C ALA A 111 -33.44 -6.57 24.05
N GLY A 112 -33.19 -7.86 23.80
CA GLY A 112 -34.25 -8.82 23.47
C GLY A 112 -33.74 -10.12 22.86
N HIS A 113 -34.61 -10.82 22.12
CA HIS A 113 -34.21 -12.01 21.35
C HIS A 113 -33.74 -11.63 19.95
N GLY A 114 -32.72 -12.34 19.45
CA GLY A 114 -32.27 -12.28 18.07
C GLY A 114 -32.30 -13.67 17.43
N ILE A 115 -32.43 -13.74 16.10
CA ILE A 115 -32.39 -15.00 15.36
C ILE A 115 -31.63 -14.82 14.04
N GLY A 116 -30.71 -15.74 13.74
CA GLY A 116 -30.09 -15.86 12.43
C GLY A 116 -30.89 -16.81 11.53
N THR A 117 -31.03 -16.51 10.27
CA THR A 117 -31.71 -17.41 9.32
C THR A 117 -30.88 -17.49 8.05
N PRO A 118 -31.15 -18.42 7.13
CA PRO A 118 -30.52 -18.40 5.80
C PRO A 118 -30.75 -17.07 5.04
N LYS A 119 -31.73 -16.25 5.46
CA LYS A 119 -32.01 -14.92 4.89
C LYS A 119 -31.28 -13.76 5.59
N GLY A 120 -30.54 -14.03 6.66
CA GLY A 120 -29.84 -13.03 7.46
C GLY A 120 -30.29 -12.98 8.92
N ASP A 121 -29.81 -11.97 9.64
CA ASP A 121 -30.05 -11.73 11.07
C ASP A 121 -31.29 -10.86 11.31
N PHE A 122 -32.08 -11.23 12.32
CA PHE A 122 -33.32 -10.56 12.70
C PHE A 122 -33.35 -10.26 14.20
N LEU A 123 -33.75 -9.03 14.56
CA LEU A 123 -34.12 -8.65 15.92
C LEU A 123 -35.60 -8.95 16.12
N LEU A 124 -35.98 -9.55 17.25
CA LEU A 124 -37.34 -10.01 17.49
C LEU A 124 -38.11 -9.01 18.38
N PRO A 125 -39.09 -8.28 17.83
CA PRO A 125 -40.02 -7.47 18.63
C PRO A 125 -41.04 -8.35 19.38
N THR A 126 -41.86 -7.76 20.26
CA THR A 126 -42.81 -8.54 21.10
C THR A 126 -43.96 -9.19 20.32
N ASP A 127 -44.25 -8.72 19.09
CA ASP A 127 -45.21 -9.33 18.17
C ASP A 127 -44.64 -10.51 17.34
N ALA A 128 -43.37 -10.87 17.58
CA ALA A 128 -42.75 -12.06 17.02
C ALA A 128 -43.16 -13.34 17.78
N THR A 129 -43.41 -14.40 17.01
CA THR A 129 -43.75 -15.75 17.43
C THR A 129 -42.87 -16.74 16.66
N LYS A 130 -42.79 -18.00 17.11
CA LYS A 130 -41.96 -19.00 16.42
C LYS A 130 -42.38 -19.19 14.97
N ALA A 131 -43.67 -19.05 14.67
CA ALA A 131 -44.24 -19.24 13.34
C ALA A 131 -44.03 -18.06 12.38
N ASN A 132 -43.78 -16.84 12.89
CA ASN A 132 -43.72 -15.62 12.07
C ASN A 132 -42.41 -14.83 12.23
N ALA A 133 -41.39 -15.37 12.92
CA ALA A 133 -40.14 -14.69 13.24
C ALA A 133 -39.45 -14.06 12.01
N GLU A 134 -39.41 -14.75 10.87
CA GLU A 134 -38.86 -14.20 9.62
C GLU A 134 -39.73 -13.10 8.98
N ARG A 135 -41.04 -13.11 9.26
CA ARG A 135 -42.00 -12.18 8.67
C ARG A 135 -42.13 -10.89 9.48
N VAL A 136 -42.08 -11.00 10.80
CA VAL A 136 -42.29 -9.89 11.76
C VAL A 136 -40.99 -9.45 12.43
N GLY A 137 -39.94 -10.28 12.40
CA GLY A 137 -38.62 -9.87 12.85
C GLY A 137 -38.09 -8.68 12.04
N ILE A 138 -37.35 -7.81 12.71
CA ILE A 138 -36.73 -6.64 12.11
C ILE A 138 -35.42 -7.11 11.45
N PRO A 139 -35.30 -7.12 10.12
CA PRO A 139 -34.11 -7.61 9.44
C PRO A 139 -32.97 -6.60 9.60
N ILE A 140 -31.84 -7.03 10.14
CA ILE A 140 -30.68 -6.15 10.40
C ILE A 140 -30.18 -5.52 9.10
N LYS A 141 -30.06 -6.32 8.05
CA LYS A 141 -29.66 -5.86 6.72
C LYS A 141 -30.54 -4.72 6.21
N ALA A 142 -31.86 -4.83 6.40
CA ALA A 142 -32.80 -3.81 5.96
C ALA A 142 -32.76 -2.55 6.83
N LEU A 143 -32.44 -2.70 8.13
CA LEU A 143 -32.26 -1.58 9.04
C LEU A 143 -30.98 -0.80 8.69
N ILE A 144 -29.84 -1.48 8.58
CA ILE A 144 -28.55 -0.87 8.22
C ILE A 144 -28.64 -0.20 6.86
N ALA A 145 -29.26 -0.84 5.85
CA ALA A 145 -29.43 -0.24 4.54
C ALA A 145 -30.21 1.09 4.58
N ARG A 146 -31.19 1.25 5.48
CA ARG A 146 -31.91 2.52 5.66
C ARG A 146 -31.01 3.60 6.27
N ILE A 147 -30.23 3.24 7.29
CA ILE A 147 -29.26 4.14 7.95
C ILE A 147 -28.22 4.62 6.93
N VAL A 148 -27.63 3.70 6.17
CA VAL A 148 -26.64 4.00 5.13
C VAL A 148 -27.26 4.87 4.04
N LYS A 149 -28.48 4.57 3.60
CA LYS A 149 -29.21 5.38 2.61
C LYS A 149 -29.49 6.80 3.11
N ALA A 150 -29.70 6.99 4.41
CA ALA A 150 -29.87 8.30 5.02
C ALA A 150 -28.53 9.08 5.12
N GLY A 151 -27.39 8.43 4.87
CA GLY A 151 -26.07 9.06 4.86
C GLY A 151 -25.51 9.37 6.25
N LEU A 152 -26.02 8.70 7.30
CA LEU A 152 -25.53 8.90 8.66
C LEU A 152 -24.10 8.40 8.81
N ARG A 153 -23.23 9.24 9.39
CA ARG A 153 -21.79 8.98 9.48
C ARG A 153 -21.33 8.53 10.87
N ASN A 154 -22.07 8.89 11.92
CA ASN A 154 -21.74 8.59 13.32
C ASN A 154 -22.82 7.68 13.93
N VAL A 155 -22.71 6.36 13.69
CA VAL A 155 -23.73 5.40 14.08
C VAL A 155 -23.17 4.39 15.07
N LEU A 156 -23.84 4.25 16.22
CA LEU A 156 -23.57 3.21 17.19
C LEU A 156 -24.77 2.26 17.28
N PHE A 157 -24.55 1.01 16.90
CA PHE A 157 -25.52 -0.07 16.97
C PHE A 157 -25.18 -0.99 18.14
N ILE A 158 -26.06 -1.11 19.11
CA ILE A 158 -25.89 -1.96 20.30
C ILE A 158 -27.00 -3.01 20.31
N ALA A 159 -26.61 -4.28 20.33
CA ALA A 159 -27.54 -5.41 20.43
C ALA A 159 -27.18 -6.31 21.60
N ASP A 160 -27.90 -6.18 22.72
CA ASP A 160 -27.90 -7.14 23.82
C ASP A 160 -28.94 -8.23 23.52
N ALA A 161 -28.60 -9.09 22.55
CA ALA A 161 -29.50 -10.13 22.06
C ALA A 161 -28.86 -11.52 22.09
N CYS A 162 -29.66 -12.51 22.50
CA CYS A 162 -29.28 -13.92 22.58
C CYS A 162 -29.92 -14.71 21.44
N ARG A 163 -29.41 -15.90 21.12
CA ARG A 163 -30.09 -16.87 20.25
C ARG A 163 -30.41 -18.20 20.93
N GLY A 164 -31.60 -18.71 20.65
CA GLY A 164 -31.90 -20.14 20.56
C GLY A 164 -32.03 -20.55 19.09
N GLY A 165 -31.10 -21.37 18.59
CA GLY A 165 -31.19 -22.01 17.26
C GLY A 165 -29.83 -22.54 16.80
N ASP A 166 -29.76 -23.85 16.55
CA ASP A 166 -28.52 -24.62 16.41
C ASP A 166 -27.84 -24.53 15.01
N GLU A 167 -28.48 -23.92 14.01
CA GLU A 167 -27.99 -23.98 12.61
C GLU A 167 -27.42 -22.69 12.02
N ASN A 168 -27.66 -21.50 12.60
CA ASN A 168 -27.13 -20.22 12.09
C ASN A 168 -26.67 -19.30 13.23
N ALA A 169 -25.51 -18.66 13.14
CA ALA A 169 -25.01 -17.78 14.21
C ALA A 169 -25.53 -16.34 14.05
N PHE A 170 -26.40 -15.89 14.95
CA PHE A 170 -26.81 -14.48 15.01
C PHE A 170 -25.61 -13.59 15.39
N GLY A 171 -25.45 -12.46 14.70
CA GLY A 171 -24.44 -11.44 14.98
C GLY A 171 -23.31 -11.37 13.97
N ALA A 172 -23.05 -12.45 13.21
CA ALA A 172 -22.01 -12.47 12.20
C ALA A 172 -22.33 -11.54 11.02
N GLU A 173 -23.60 -11.52 10.56
CA GLU A 173 -24.03 -10.61 9.50
C GLU A 173 -24.00 -9.16 9.99
N LEU A 174 -24.47 -8.89 11.21
CA LEU A 174 -24.43 -7.55 11.79
C LEU A 174 -22.99 -7.00 11.89
N GLN A 175 -22.02 -7.82 12.30
CA GLN A 175 -20.61 -7.40 12.35
C GLN A 175 -20.04 -7.09 10.96
N GLU A 176 -20.30 -7.95 9.98
CA GLU A 176 -19.80 -7.74 8.62
C GLU A 176 -20.48 -6.54 7.94
N LEU A 177 -21.77 -6.32 8.19
CA LEU A 177 -22.48 -5.13 7.73
C LEU A 177 -21.95 -3.86 8.41
N GLY A 178 -21.66 -3.92 9.72
CA GLY A 178 -20.98 -2.85 10.43
C GLY A 178 -19.65 -2.50 9.76
N ARG A 179 -18.84 -3.53 9.46
CA ARG A 179 -17.55 -3.41 8.79
C ARG A 179 -17.60 -2.78 7.41
N THR A 180 -18.52 -3.25 6.59
CA THR A 180 -18.69 -2.78 5.21
C THR A 180 -19.36 -1.41 5.13
N SER A 181 -20.13 -1.02 6.15
CA SER A 181 -20.91 0.23 6.17
C SER A 181 -20.34 1.31 7.08
N ASN A 182 -19.20 1.05 7.74
CA ASN A 182 -18.59 1.92 8.74
C ASN A 182 -19.53 2.32 9.89
N ILE A 183 -20.17 1.34 10.54
CA ILE A 183 -21.09 1.54 11.68
C ILE A 183 -20.56 0.81 12.91
N ALA A 184 -20.27 1.51 14.00
CA ALA A 184 -19.80 0.86 15.23
C ALA A 184 -20.87 -0.10 15.78
N VAL A 185 -20.50 -1.35 16.04
CA VAL A 185 -21.39 -2.41 16.51
C VAL A 185 -20.89 -2.97 17.84
N MET A 186 -21.76 -3.00 18.85
CA MET A 186 -21.54 -3.75 20.10
C MET A 186 -22.58 -4.86 20.23
N LEU A 187 -22.11 -6.11 20.30
CA LEU A 187 -22.94 -7.27 20.58
C LEU A 187 -22.74 -7.72 22.03
N GLY A 188 -23.86 -8.02 22.70
CA GLY A 188 -23.87 -8.54 24.07
C GLY A 188 -23.08 -9.84 24.24
N CYS A 189 -22.94 -10.63 23.18
CA CYS A 189 -22.14 -11.85 23.16
C CYS A 189 -21.54 -12.08 21.76
N ALA A 190 -20.51 -12.92 21.67
CA ALA A 190 -19.89 -13.33 20.41
C ALA A 190 -20.93 -14.02 19.51
N PRO A 191 -20.77 -13.94 18.17
CA PRO A 191 -21.70 -14.57 17.24
C PRO A 191 -21.97 -16.04 17.61
N GLY A 192 -23.26 -16.37 17.77
CA GLY A 192 -23.70 -17.71 18.17
C GLY A 192 -23.51 -18.10 19.65
N LYS A 193 -23.13 -17.17 20.54
CA LYS A 193 -23.05 -17.39 22.01
C LYS A 193 -24.29 -16.83 22.73
N ARG A 194 -24.36 -17.03 24.06
CA ARG A 194 -25.51 -16.60 24.90
C ARG A 194 -25.24 -15.28 25.62
N SER A 195 -26.29 -14.47 25.75
CA SER A 195 -26.37 -13.34 26.71
C SER A 195 -27.21 -13.74 27.93
N TYR A 196 -26.82 -13.31 29.13
CA TYR A 196 -27.41 -13.73 30.40
C TYR A 196 -28.04 -12.56 31.19
N GLU A 197 -29.13 -12.86 31.90
CA GLU A 197 -29.80 -11.97 32.84
C GLU A 197 -29.48 -12.32 34.29
N PHE A 198 -29.29 -11.30 35.14
CA PHE A 198 -28.92 -11.48 36.53
C PHE A 198 -29.90 -10.77 37.47
N GLN A 199 -30.58 -11.56 38.31
CA GLN A 199 -31.61 -11.03 39.23
C GLN A 199 -31.03 -10.18 40.37
N ASN A 200 -29.82 -10.47 40.86
CA ASN A 200 -29.18 -9.67 41.92
C ASN A 200 -28.93 -8.21 41.48
N VAL A 201 -28.61 -7.98 40.20
CA VAL A 201 -28.43 -6.63 39.62
C VAL A 201 -29.68 -6.12 38.91
N ARG A 202 -30.63 -7.01 38.55
CA ARG A 202 -31.87 -6.71 37.83
C ARG A 202 -31.62 -6.11 36.44
N HIS A 203 -30.67 -6.70 35.72
CA HIS A 203 -30.16 -6.26 34.42
C HIS A 203 -29.68 -7.47 33.59
N GLY A 204 -29.61 -7.33 32.26
CA GLY A 204 -28.70 -8.12 31.43
C GLY A 204 -27.24 -7.85 31.80
N ALA A 205 -26.39 -8.88 31.79
CA ALA A 205 -24.99 -8.76 32.18
C ALA A 205 -24.24 -7.71 31.34
N PHE A 206 -24.47 -7.73 30.02
CA PHE A 206 -23.88 -6.77 29.10
C PHE A 206 -24.35 -5.34 29.38
N THR A 207 -25.65 -5.10 29.41
CA THR A 207 -26.17 -3.74 29.63
C THR A 207 -25.74 -3.19 30.99
N TYR A 208 -25.68 -4.01 32.04
CA TYR A 208 -25.17 -3.59 33.36
C TYR A 208 -23.73 -3.07 33.27
N CYS A 209 -22.81 -3.85 32.70
CA CYS A 209 -21.42 -3.47 32.52
C CYS A 209 -21.26 -2.27 31.57
N LEU A 210 -22.08 -2.18 30.51
CA LEU A 210 -22.11 -1.03 29.61
C LEU A 210 -22.41 0.27 30.35
N LEU A 211 -23.46 0.28 31.18
CA LEU A 211 -23.81 1.46 31.96
C LEU A 211 -22.67 1.85 32.92
N GLN A 212 -21.95 0.88 33.51
CA GLN A 212 -20.81 1.16 34.39
C GLN A 212 -19.59 1.70 33.64
N ALA A 213 -19.23 1.08 32.51
CA ALA A 213 -18.12 1.52 31.67
C ALA A 213 -18.34 2.96 31.17
N MET A 214 -19.57 3.34 30.84
CA MET A 214 -19.91 4.72 30.48
C MET A 214 -19.71 5.75 31.61
N ASP A 215 -19.55 5.35 32.88
CA ASP A 215 -19.25 6.27 34.00
C ASP A 215 -17.76 6.39 34.30
N LYS A 216 -16.92 5.49 33.74
CA LYS A 216 -15.50 5.40 34.06
C LYS A 216 -14.70 6.54 33.44
N GLN A 217 -14.03 7.33 34.29
CA GLN A 217 -13.23 8.47 33.84
C GLN A 217 -11.90 8.06 33.18
N ASP A 218 -11.33 6.93 33.61
CA ASP A 218 -10.09 6.33 33.09
C ASP A 218 -10.24 5.77 31.66
N LEU A 219 -11.46 5.62 31.16
CA LEU A 219 -11.71 5.27 29.76
C LEU A 219 -11.65 6.46 28.81
N ARG A 220 -11.69 7.68 29.33
CA ARG A 220 -11.59 8.92 28.55
C ARG A 220 -10.15 9.08 28.08
N ASP A 221 -9.99 9.54 26.84
CA ASP A 221 -8.66 9.87 26.35
C ASP A 221 -8.08 11.02 27.21
N PRO A 222 -6.88 10.87 27.78
CA PRO A 222 -6.33 11.85 28.71
C PRO A 222 -5.99 13.19 28.06
N ARG A 223 -5.87 13.22 26.72
CA ARG A 223 -5.46 14.37 25.91
C ARG A 223 -6.68 15.16 25.40
N SER A 224 -7.71 14.48 24.91
CA SER A 224 -8.92 15.11 24.33
C SER A 224 -10.11 15.11 25.28
N GLY A 225 -10.08 14.25 26.31
CA GLY A 225 -11.22 13.92 27.14
C GLY A 225 -12.30 13.13 26.39
N ALA A 226 -12.07 12.67 25.16
CA ALA A 226 -13.04 11.91 24.38
C ALA A 226 -13.30 10.52 24.97
N LEU A 227 -14.56 10.13 25.08
CA LEU A 227 -14.99 8.79 25.42
C LEU A 227 -15.42 8.06 24.14
N TRP A 228 -14.52 7.21 23.66
CA TRP A 228 -14.67 6.46 22.43
C TRP A 228 -15.48 5.17 22.64
N ALA A 229 -16.35 4.85 21.69
CA ALA A 229 -17.15 3.63 21.69
C ALA A 229 -16.25 2.38 21.75
N SER A 230 -15.13 2.35 21.02
CA SER A 230 -14.22 1.20 21.09
C SER A 230 -13.64 0.96 22.50
N ARG A 231 -13.27 2.04 23.20
CA ARG A 231 -12.74 1.97 24.58
C ARG A 231 -13.79 1.44 25.55
N VAL A 232 -15.01 1.96 25.45
CA VAL A 232 -16.15 1.45 26.23
C VAL A 232 -16.43 -0.01 25.90
N GLY A 233 -16.45 -0.39 24.62
CA GLY A 233 -16.73 -1.75 24.20
C GLY A 233 -15.68 -2.77 24.70
N HIS A 234 -14.39 -2.43 24.66
CA HIS A 234 -13.33 -3.28 25.23
C HIS A 234 -13.49 -3.47 26.74
N GLU A 235 -13.71 -2.38 27.48
CA GLU A 235 -13.94 -2.44 28.93
C GLU A 235 -15.19 -3.29 29.26
N VAL A 236 -16.27 -3.13 28.49
CA VAL A 236 -17.48 -3.93 28.65
C VAL A 236 -17.20 -5.40 28.38
N ALA A 237 -16.42 -5.74 27.36
CA ALA A 237 -16.06 -7.13 27.08
C ALA A 237 -15.34 -7.79 28.26
N GLU A 238 -14.35 -7.11 28.83
CA GLU A 238 -13.60 -7.58 30.00
C GLU A 238 -14.49 -7.69 31.24
N GLN A 239 -15.28 -6.65 31.54
CA GLN A 239 -16.17 -6.65 32.70
C GLN A 239 -17.25 -7.73 32.62
N VAL A 240 -17.85 -7.95 31.44
CA VAL A 240 -18.90 -8.96 31.27
C VAL A 240 -18.32 -10.35 31.43
N GLU A 241 -17.15 -10.63 30.84
CA GLU A 241 -16.49 -11.92 31.03
C GLU A 241 -16.15 -12.15 32.51
N ALA A 242 -15.57 -11.15 33.18
CA ALA A 242 -15.24 -11.22 34.60
C ALA A 242 -16.49 -11.37 35.50
N PHE A 243 -17.58 -10.68 35.17
CA PHE A 243 -18.84 -10.71 35.92
C PHE A 243 -19.57 -12.05 35.78
N THR A 244 -19.53 -12.65 34.59
CA THR A 244 -20.27 -13.89 34.29
C THR A 244 -19.48 -15.16 34.59
N ARG A 245 -18.14 -15.11 34.56
CA ARG A 245 -17.27 -16.27 34.80
C ARG A 245 -17.50 -16.98 36.16
N PRO A 246 -17.72 -16.29 37.30
CA PRO A 246 -18.02 -16.97 38.56
C PRO A 246 -19.30 -17.82 38.52
N THR A 247 -20.25 -17.48 37.65
CA THR A 247 -21.54 -18.19 37.53
C THR A 247 -21.51 -19.26 36.44
N TYR A 248 -20.81 -19.00 35.33
CA TYR A 248 -20.89 -19.83 34.11
C TYR A 248 -19.57 -20.49 33.70
N GLY A 249 -18.46 -20.25 34.39
CA GLY A 249 -17.15 -20.86 34.08
C GLY A 249 -16.71 -20.59 32.64
N ASP A 250 -16.37 -21.65 31.90
CA ASP A 250 -15.96 -21.57 30.49
C ASP A 250 -17.08 -21.09 29.55
N ALA A 251 -18.33 -21.13 30.00
CA ALA A 251 -19.49 -20.59 29.29
C ALA A 251 -19.77 -19.12 29.64
N ALA A 252 -18.79 -18.41 30.22
CA ALA A 252 -18.83 -16.97 30.45
C ALA A 252 -19.22 -16.22 29.17
N GLN A 253 -20.01 -15.16 29.34
CA GLN A 253 -20.44 -14.32 28.24
C GLN A 253 -19.25 -13.48 27.77
N LYS A 254 -18.98 -13.53 26.47
CA LYS A 254 -17.91 -12.76 25.82
C LYS A 254 -18.55 -11.84 24.79
N PRO A 255 -18.76 -10.55 25.10
CA PRO A 255 -19.23 -9.56 24.13
C PRO A 255 -18.33 -9.49 22.91
N SER A 256 -18.86 -8.96 21.81
CA SER A 256 -18.07 -8.72 20.61
C SER A 256 -18.31 -7.31 20.08
N LEU A 257 -17.23 -6.64 19.69
CA LEU A 257 -17.22 -5.25 19.27
C LEU A 257 -16.61 -5.17 17.88
N TRP A 258 -17.24 -4.38 17.01
CA TRP A 258 -16.63 -3.89 15.80
C TRP A 258 -16.71 -2.35 15.80
N SER A 259 -15.58 -1.69 15.56
CA SER A 259 -15.54 -0.25 15.26
C SER A 259 -14.33 -0.02 14.37
N GLU A 260 -14.51 0.78 13.33
CA GLU A 260 -13.40 1.20 12.49
C GLU A 260 -12.50 2.12 13.29
N LYS A 261 -11.22 1.75 13.47
CA LYS A 261 -10.29 2.49 14.35
C LYS A 261 -10.15 3.94 13.92
N THR A 262 -10.17 4.13 12.61
CA THR A 262 -10.01 5.42 11.94
C THR A 262 -11.27 6.29 12.04
N GLN A 263 -12.43 5.68 12.27
CA GLN A 263 -13.73 6.35 12.28
C GLN A 263 -14.57 5.98 13.51
N ASP A 264 -13.89 5.68 14.62
CA ASP A 264 -14.55 5.28 15.86
C ASP A 264 -15.54 6.33 16.34
N VAL A 265 -16.61 5.90 17.01
CA VAL A 265 -17.74 6.76 17.38
C VAL A 265 -17.52 7.35 18.77
N MET A 266 -17.58 8.68 18.89
CA MET A 266 -17.47 9.37 20.17
C MET A 266 -18.83 9.39 20.88
N LEU A 267 -18.86 8.86 22.10
CA LEU A 267 -20.04 8.89 22.96
C LEU A 267 -20.19 10.25 23.65
N GLY A 268 -19.06 10.87 24.00
CA GLY A 268 -18.99 12.25 24.51
C GLY A 268 -17.55 12.71 24.72
N ALA A 269 -17.34 14.01 24.87
CA ALA A 269 -16.05 14.62 25.19
C ALA A 269 -16.12 15.31 26.56
N PHE A 270 -15.02 15.28 27.30
CA PHE A 270 -14.90 15.83 28.64
C PHE A 270 -13.66 16.72 28.72
N VAL A 271 -13.42 17.37 29.87
CA VAL A 271 -12.19 18.14 30.07
C VAL A 271 -10.98 17.17 30.10
N PRO A 272 -9.88 17.45 29.38
CA PRO A 272 -8.67 16.63 29.41
C PRO A 272 -8.04 16.54 30.81
N SER A 273 -7.47 15.38 31.14
CA SER A 273 -6.87 15.11 32.47
C SER A 273 -5.34 15.23 32.51
N GLN A 274 -4.64 15.13 31.36
CA GLN A 274 -3.19 15.36 31.26
C GLN A 274 -2.82 16.36 30.15
N PRO A 275 -3.12 17.64 30.38
CA PRO A 275 -2.60 18.71 29.55
C PRO A 275 -1.10 18.89 29.85
N GLY A 276 -0.22 18.92 28.84
CA GLY A 276 1.22 19.25 29.03
C GLY A 276 1.44 20.57 29.79
N GLU A 277 2.66 20.92 30.22
CA GLU A 277 2.91 22.06 31.14
C GLU A 277 2.29 23.39 30.69
N ALA A 278 2.31 23.71 29.38
CA ALA A 278 1.65 24.89 28.82
C ALA A 278 0.11 24.82 28.90
N ILE A 279 -0.44 23.62 28.92
CA ILE A 279 -1.87 23.33 28.93
C ILE A 279 -2.40 23.12 30.37
N LYS A 280 -1.56 22.87 31.39
CA LYS A 280 -2.05 22.83 32.79
C LYS A 280 -2.69 24.17 33.19
N ALA A 281 -2.08 25.27 32.74
CA ALA A 281 -2.65 26.62 32.86
C ALA A 281 -3.92 26.82 32.01
N PHE A 282 -4.03 26.14 30.88
CA PHE A 282 -5.18 26.19 29.97
C PHE A 282 -6.37 25.34 30.43
N ALA A 283 -6.13 24.13 30.94
CA ALA A 283 -7.15 23.23 31.45
C ALA A 283 -7.77 23.73 32.77
N GLU A 284 -6.97 24.37 33.63
CA GLU A 284 -7.45 25.11 34.81
C GLU A 284 -8.41 26.25 34.40
N GLN A 285 -8.21 26.87 33.23
CA GLN A 285 -9.12 27.87 32.66
C GLN A 285 -10.29 27.25 31.89
N ALA A 286 -10.08 26.11 31.20
CA ALA A 286 -11.06 25.43 30.35
C ALA A 286 -12.23 24.84 31.14
N GLY A 287 -12.01 24.41 32.40
CA GLY A 287 -13.09 23.99 33.31
C GLY A 287 -14.13 25.10 33.59
N ALA A 288 -13.82 26.36 33.29
CA ALA A 288 -14.71 27.52 33.43
C ALA A 288 -15.26 28.07 32.09
N LEU A 289 -14.88 27.49 30.95
CA LEU A 289 -15.26 28.00 29.62
C LEU A 289 -16.64 27.48 29.16
N LYS A 290 -17.32 28.28 28.34
CA LYS A 290 -18.53 27.84 27.64
C LYS A 290 -18.18 26.80 26.57
N PRO A 291 -19.12 25.90 26.18
CA PRO A 291 -18.90 24.87 25.16
C PRO A 291 -18.26 25.36 23.85
N GLU A 292 -18.65 26.54 23.35
CA GLU A 292 -18.09 27.14 22.12
C GLU A 292 -16.63 27.57 22.28
N GLN A 293 -16.27 28.03 23.47
CA GLN A 293 -14.90 28.45 23.80
C GLN A 293 -13.98 27.25 23.98
N HIS A 294 -14.51 26.10 24.42
CA HIS A 294 -13.78 24.85 24.54
C HIS A 294 -13.39 24.25 23.17
N ALA A 295 -14.26 24.33 22.16
CA ALA A 295 -13.94 23.87 20.81
C ALA A 295 -12.83 24.72 20.15
N ALA A 296 -12.90 26.05 20.27
CA ALA A 296 -11.82 26.93 19.81
C ALA A 296 -10.50 26.66 20.54
N ALA A 297 -10.60 26.36 21.83
CA ALA A 297 -9.48 25.93 22.66
C ALA A 297 -8.82 24.63 22.17
N LEU A 298 -9.62 23.59 21.92
CA LEU A 298 -9.12 22.32 21.36
C LEU A 298 -8.47 22.51 19.99
N ALA A 299 -9.00 23.42 19.15
CA ALA A 299 -8.44 23.70 17.83
C ALA A 299 -7.05 24.35 17.93
N GLY A 300 -6.91 25.38 18.78
CA GLY A 300 -5.60 25.99 19.04
C GLY A 300 -4.62 25.00 19.68
N TYR A 301 -5.11 24.09 20.53
CA TYR A 301 -4.26 23.05 21.10
C TYR A 301 -3.76 22.06 20.04
N ALA A 302 -4.64 21.62 19.14
CA ALA A 302 -4.25 20.77 18.02
C ALA A 302 -3.19 21.42 17.13
N GLU A 303 -3.30 22.73 16.88
CA GLU A 303 -2.32 23.51 16.13
C GLU A 303 -0.97 23.57 16.84
N SER A 304 -0.94 23.87 18.15
CA SER A 304 0.32 23.84 18.91
C SER A 304 0.95 22.45 18.99
N LEU A 305 0.14 21.38 19.02
CA LEU A 305 0.65 20.00 18.94
C LEU A 305 1.23 19.69 17.57
N PHE A 306 0.59 20.17 16.50
CA PHE A 306 1.08 20.04 15.13
C PHE A 306 2.41 20.77 14.94
N GLU A 307 2.54 22.01 15.43
CA GLU A 307 3.78 22.79 15.40
C GLU A 307 4.91 22.17 16.25
N ALA A 308 4.55 21.35 17.25
CA ALA A 308 5.49 20.61 18.09
C ALA A 308 5.77 19.18 17.57
N ASP A 309 5.41 18.87 16.33
CA ASP A 309 5.57 17.56 15.68
C ASP A 309 4.87 16.39 16.41
N ARG A 310 3.87 16.67 17.26
CA ARG A 310 3.05 15.69 17.97
C ARG A 310 1.78 15.36 17.19
N TYR A 311 1.96 14.86 15.97
CA TYR A 311 0.87 14.69 15.01
C TYR A 311 -0.21 13.70 15.46
N GLU A 312 0.15 12.60 16.13
CA GLU A 312 -0.82 11.63 16.66
C GLU A 312 -1.75 12.27 17.70
N ASP A 313 -1.21 13.15 18.54
CA ASP A 313 -1.99 13.87 19.55
C ASP A 313 -2.86 14.96 18.90
N ALA A 314 -2.32 15.66 17.90
CA ALA A 314 -3.07 16.64 17.12
C ALA A 314 -4.27 15.98 16.41
N VAL A 315 -4.05 14.81 15.80
CA VAL A 315 -5.10 14.00 15.16
C VAL A 315 -6.21 13.64 16.13
N GLU A 316 -5.88 13.26 17.36
CA GLU A 316 -6.87 12.92 18.39
C GLU A 316 -7.77 14.14 18.73
N MET A 317 -7.19 15.34 18.83
CA MET A 317 -7.94 16.57 19.08
C MET A 317 -8.83 16.94 17.90
N LEU A 318 -8.29 16.83 16.68
CA LEU A 318 -8.99 17.18 15.44
C LEU A 318 -10.13 16.21 15.14
N LYS A 319 -9.93 14.91 15.39
CA LYS A 319 -10.99 13.89 15.31
C LYS A 319 -12.12 14.20 16.28
N THR A 320 -11.78 14.62 17.50
CA THR A 320 -12.75 15.06 18.51
C THR A 320 -13.55 16.26 18.00
N LEU A 321 -12.87 17.29 17.48
CA LEU A 321 -13.52 18.48 16.88
C LEU A 321 -14.41 18.15 15.69
N GLU A 322 -14.00 17.22 14.84
CA GLU A 322 -14.79 16.74 13.70
C GLU A 322 -16.11 16.14 14.17
N GLN A 323 -16.09 15.29 15.20
CA GLN A 323 -17.30 14.65 15.71
C GLN A 323 -18.19 15.59 16.52
N LEU A 324 -17.63 16.69 17.02
CA LEU A 324 -18.40 17.75 17.64
C LEU A 324 -19.11 18.65 16.60
N ASP A 325 -18.81 18.46 15.31
CA ASP A 325 -19.20 19.34 14.19
C ASP A 325 -18.79 20.80 14.45
N ARG A 326 -17.61 20.97 15.04
CA ARG A 326 -17.01 22.29 15.36
C ARG A 326 -15.64 22.48 14.71
N ILE A 327 -15.24 21.57 13.85
CA ILE A 327 -14.00 21.65 13.10
C ILE A 327 -14.10 22.72 12.00
N THR A 328 -13.07 23.55 11.87
CA THR A 328 -13.01 24.60 10.84
C THR A 328 -12.32 24.07 9.57
N PRO A 329 -12.48 24.74 8.41
CA PRO A 329 -11.73 24.39 7.20
C PRO A 329 -10.21 24.33 7.42
N THR A 330 -9.64 25.29 8.16
CA THR A 330 -8.21 25.29 8.51
C THR A 330 -7.84 24.09 9.39
N SER A 331 -8.66 23.77 10.39
CA SER A 331 -8.45 22.59 11.22
C SER A 331 -8.56 21.29 10.41
N TYR A 332 -9.44 21.22 9.42
CA TYR A 332 -9.51 20.08 8.50
C TYR A 332 -8.23 19.93 7.68
N TYR A 333 -7.63 21.03 7.22
CA TYR A 333 -6.33 20.99 6.55
C TYR A 333 -5.25 20.43 7.47
N THR A 334 -5.10 20.97 8.69
CA THR A 334 -4.17 20.47 9.71
C THR A 334 -4.41 18.99 10.01
N PHE A 335 -5.68 18.56 10.07
CA PHE A 335 -6.05 17.17 10.32
C PHE A 335 -5.60 16.26 9.18
N GLY A 336 -5.85 16.65 7.93
CA GLY A 336 -5.41 15.90 6.75
C GLY A 336 -3.88 15.78 6.68
N VAL A 337 -3.16 16.87 6.90
CA VAL A 337 -1.69 16.89 6.90
C VAL A 337 -1.13 16.03 8.03
N SER A 338 -1.65 16.16 9.26
CA SER A 338 -1.21 15.36 10.41
C SER A 338 -1.38 13.86 10.16
N LEU A 339 -2.52 13.45 9.59
CA LEU A 339 -2.78 12.07 9.18
C LEU A 339 -1.79 11.60 8.12
N GLY A 340 -1.49 12.45 7.12
CA GLY A 340 -0.49 12.17 6.10
C GLY A 340 0.90 11.93 6.68
N LEU A 341 1.34 12.78 7.61
CA LEU A 341 2.67 12.69 8.25
C LEU A 341 2.87 11.44 9.10
N ILE A 342 1.79 10.89 9.69
CA ILE A 342 1.82 9.61 10.41
C ILE A 342 1.48 8.42 9.50
N GLY A 343 1.33 8.65 8.19
CA GLY A 343 1.10 7.64 7.16
C GLY A 343 -0.29 7.00 7.18
N ARG A 344 -1.31 7.74 7.64
CA ARG A 344 -2.74 7.38 7.59
C ARG A 344 -3.40 7.98 6.35
N LEU A 345 -2.94 7.53 5.18
CA LEU A 345 -3.20 8.21 3.90
C LEU A 345 -4.66 8.14 3.45
N LYS A 346 -5.38 7.06 3.73
CA LYS A 346 -6.80 6.95 3.33
C LYS A 346 -7.68 7.89 4.15
N GLU A 347 -7.35 8.03 5.42
CA GLU A 347 -8.04 8.99 6.27
C GLU A 347 -7.74 10.42 5.87
N ALA A 348 -6.47 10.72 5.56
CA ALA A 348 -6.06 12.01 5.04
C ALA A 348 -6.87 12.35 3.78
N ASP A 349 -6.97 11.42 2.81
CA ASP A 349 -7.76 11.58 1.58
C ASP A 349 -9.22 11.93 1.87
N ARG A 350 -9.86 11.19 2.78
CA ARG A 350 -11.23 11.46 3.21
C ARG A 350 -11.36 12.84 3.85
N VAL A 351 -10.43 13.20 4.74
CA VAL A 351 -10.42 14.48 5.45
C VAL A 351 -10.25 15.64 4.47
N PHE A 352 -9.33 15.53 3.51
CA PHE A 352 -9.18 16.49 2.43
C PHE A 352 -10.42 16.55 1.53
N GLY A 353 -11.05 15.42 1.20
CA GLY A 353 -12.32 15.38 0.48
C GLY A 353 -13.42 16.18 1.19
N LYS A 354 -13.56 16.01 2.52
CA LYS A 354 -14.51 16.80 3.32
C LYS A 354 -14.17 18.28 3.37
N LEU A 355 -12.88 18.63 3.40
CA LEU A 355 -12.44 20.01 3.28
C LEU A 355 -12.88 20.60 1.94
N LEU A 356 -12.62 19.90 0.84
CA LEU A 356 -12.99 20.32 -0.52
C LEU A 356 -14.51 20.49 -0.69
N GLU A 357 -15.33 19.68 -0.02
CA GLU A 357 -16.80 19.84 0.01
C GLU A 357 -17.28 21.08 0.78
N ARG A 358 -16.47 21.60 1.71
CA ARG A 358 -16.86 22.64 2.68
C ARG A 358 -16.19 23.99 2.45
N THR A 359 -15.14 24.05 1.61
CA THR A 359 -14.39 25.27 1.37
C THR A 359 -14.66 25.84 -0.03
N ASP A 360 -15.07 27.11 -0.07
CA ASP A 360 -15.07 27.90 -1.30
C ASP A 360 -13.76 28.69 -1.47
N ASP A 361 -12.87 28.67 -0.46
CA ASP A 361 -11.58 29.34 -0.50
C ASP A 361 -10.60 28.60 -1.44
N PRO A 362 -10.21 29.22 -2.57
CA PRO A 362 -9.28 28.61 -3.52
C PRO A 362 -7.92 28.28 -2.90
N TYR A 363 -7.47 29.06 -1.91
CA TYR A 363 -6.20 28.84 -1.24
C TYR A 363 -6.21 27.52 -0.46
N LEU A 364 -7.17 27.34 0.46
CA LEU A 364 -7.35 26.09 1.21
C LEU A 364 -7.66 24.90 0.30
N ARG A 365 -8.44 25.10 -0.77
CA ARG A 365 -8.71 24.06 -1.76
C ARG A 365 -7.42 23.54 -2.39
N ASN A 366 -6.56 24.44 -2.86
CA ASN A 366 -5.32 24.07 -3.53
C ASN A 366 -4.30 23.46 -2.56
N LEU A 367 -4.19 23.99 -1.35
CA LEU A 367 -3.40 23.36 -0.29
C LEU A 367 -3.86 21.91 -0.02
N ALA A 368 -5.17 21.68 0.10
CA ALA A 368 -5.71 20.34 0.31
C ALA A 368 -5.36 19.37 -0.84
N ILE A 369 -5.51 19.82 -2.10
CA ILE A 369 -5.19 19.01 -3.29
C ILE A 369 -3.70 18.63 -3.32
N LEU A 370 -2.82 19.59 -3.01
CA LEU A 370 -1.38 19.40 -3.11
C LEU A 370 -0.80 18.61 -1.94
N SER A 371 -1.30 18.84 -0.72
CA SER A 371 -0.90 18.11 0.49
C SER A 371 -1.49 16.69 0.56
N ASN A 372 -2.48 16.38 -0.30
CA ASN A 372 -3.04 15.05 -0.36
C ASN A 372 -2.07 14.06 -1.05
N GLN A 373 -1.45 13.22 -0.21
CA GLN A 373 -0.56 12.15 -0.63
C GLN A 373 -1.31 10.92 -1.17
N SER A 374 -2.65 10.93 -1.20
CA SER A 374 -3.42 9.84 -1.78
C SER A 374 -3.17 9.67 -3.28
N ARG A 375 -3.28 8.41 -3.73
CA ARG A 375 -3.10 7.99 -5.12
C ARG A 375 -4.29 8.32 -6.02
N ASN A 376 -5.34 8.93 -5.46
CA ASN A 376 -6.62 9.16 -6.14
C ASN A 376 -6.67 10.48 -6.92
N THR A 377 -5.75 11.41 -6.64
CA THR A 377 -5.69 12.72 -7.31
C THR A 377 -4.79 12.65 -8.53
N THR A 378 -5.31 12.95 -9.72
CA THR A 378 -4.54 12.85 -10.96
C THR A 378 -3.41 13.88 -11.02
N PRO A 379 -2.30 13.59 -11.72
CA PRO A 379 -1.21 14.55 -11.92
C PRO A 379 -1.69 15.90 -12.47
N SER A 380 -2.61 15.88 -13.45
CA SER A 380 -3.17 17.09 -14.06
C SER A 380 -3.89 18.00 -13.06
N VAL A 381 -4.60 17.43 -12.10
CA VAL A 381 -5.28 18.18 -11.03
C VAL A 381 -4.26 18.80 -10.08
N LYS A 382 -3.22 18.06 -9.70
CA LYS A 382 -2.12 18.60 -8.86
C LYS A 382 -1.39 19.75 -9.55
N ILE A 383 -1.05 19.62 -10.83
CA ILE A 383 -0.36 20.68 -11.58
C ILE A 383 -1.23 21.93 -11.74
N ALA A 384 -2.54 21.77 -11.97
CA ALA A 384 -3.46 22.91 -12.04
C ALA A 384 -3.56 23.65 -10.70
N ALA A 385 -3.72 22.90 -9.59
CA ALA A 385 -3.77 23.47 -8.24
C ALA A 385 -2.46 24.18 -7.86
N ALA A 386 -1.29 23.61 -8.23
CA ALA A 386 0.02 24.22 -8.00
C ALA A 386 0.16 25.57 -8.69
N ARG A 387 -0.27 25.67 -9.96
CA ARG A 387 -0.22 26.94 -10.72
C ARG A 387 -1.13 28.01 -10.12
N GLU A 388 -2.35 27.64 -9.74
CA GLU A 388 -3.29 28.58 -9.14
C GLU A 388 -2.83 29.04 -7.75
N LEU A 389 -2.31 28.10 -6.92
CA LEU A 389 -1.79 28.43 -5.58
C LEU A 389 -0.70 29.50 -5.65
N VAL A 390 0.30 29.31 -6.51
CA VAL A 390 1.44 30.24 -6.67
C VAL A 390 1.03 31.61 -7.25
N GLN A 391 -0.05 31.66 -8.02
CA GLN A 391 -0.59 32.94 -8.49
C GLN A 391 -1.40 33.67 -7.41
N SER A 392 -2.05 32.92 -6.52
CA SER A 392 -2.91 33.44 -5.46
C SER A 392 -2.17 33.82 -4.18
N ASP A 393 -1.08 33.11 -3.87
CA ASP A 393 -0.24 33.33 -2.70
C ASP A 393 1.23 33.46 -3.11
N GLY A 394 1.86 34.53 -2.65
CA GLY A 394 3.25 34.85 -2.95
C GLY A 394 4.23 34.37 -1.88
N GLY A 395 3.80 33.51 -0.96
CA GLY A 395 4.60 32.97 0.14
C GLY A 395 5.49 31.81 -0.28
N PHE A 396 6.66 31.71 0.35
CA PHE A 396 7.64 30.67 0.02
C PHE A 396 7.15 29.25 0.38
N THR A 397 6.44 29.09 1.51
CA THR A 397 5.93 27.78 1.95
C THR A 397 4.87 27.20 1.02
N ALA A 398 3.90 28.01 0.58
CA ALA A 398 2.90 27.59 -0.40
C ALA A 398 3.55 27.28 -1.76
N TRP A 399 4.55 28.08 -2.14
CA TRP A 399 5.35 27.83 -3.33
C TRP A 399 6.12 26.50 -3.24
N GLN A 400 6.74 26.19 -2.11
CA GLN A 400 7.47 24.92 -1.90
C GLN A 400 6.56 23.71 -2.08
N LEU A 401 5.34 23.76 -1.51
CA LEU A 401 4.36 22.69 -1.68
C LEU A 401 3.96 22.52 -3.16
N ALA A 402 3.68 23.64 -3.84
CA ALA A 402 3.35 23.65 -5.26
C ALA A 402 4.52 23.16 -6.13
N TRP A 403 5.75 23.52 -5.77
CA TRP A 403 6.97 23.07 -6.44
C TRP A 403 7.18 21.57 -6.23
N SER A 404 7.08 21.07 -5.00
CA SER A 404 7.20 19.63 -4.70
C SER A 404 6.23 18.83 -5.57
N ALA A 405 4.94 19.18 -5.54
CA ALA A 405 3.95 18.49 -6.36
C ALA A 405 4.27 18.58 -7.87
N THR A 406 4.70 19.75 -8.36
CA THR A 406 5.07 19.93 -9.77
C THR A 406 6.32 19.15 -10.16
N SER A 407 7.30 19.08 -9.26
CA SER A 407 8.53 18.32 -9.44
C SER A 407 8.25 16.82 -9.42
N ASP A 408 7.35 16.36 -8.55
CA ASP A 408 7.04 14.94 -8.39
C ASP A 408 6.25 14.41 -9.60
N VAL A 409 5.18 15.10 -10.01
CA VAL A 409 4.23 14.56 -11.02
C VAL A 409 4.17 15.32 -12.35
N GLY A 410 4.84 16.46 -12.46
CA GLY A 410 4.82 17.29 -13.68
C GLY A 410 5.74 16.77 -14.79
N LYS A 411 5.37 17.02 -16.04
CA LYS A 411 6.28 16.77 -17.17
C LYS A 411 7.41 17.80 -17.15
N LEU A 412 8.52 17.50 -17.83
CA LEU A 412 9.68 18.41 -17.87
C LEU A 412 9.31 19.85 -18.27
N GLN A 413 8.40 20.02 -19.23
CA GLN A 413 7.95 21.35 -19.63
C GLN A 413 7.15 22.05 -18.52
N ASP A 414 6.29 21.33 -17.80
CA ASP A 414 5.54 21.88 -16.66
C ASP A 414 6.50 22.38 -15.56
N LYS A 415 7.55 21.60 -15.26
CA LYS A 415 8.60 21.96 -14.30
C LYS A 415 9.34 23.24 -14.72
N ARG A 416 9.79 23.30 -15.98
CA ARG A 416 10.50 24.47 -16.54
C ARG A 416 9.64 25.72 -16.53
N ASP A 417 8.37 25.61 -16.96
CA ASP A 417 7.45 26.74 -16.97
C ASP A 417 7.13 27.23 -15.56
N PHE A 418 6.93 26.31 -14.60
CA PHE A 418 6.68 26.67 -13.21
C PHE A 418 7.85 27.47 -12.62
N LEU A 419 9.10 26.99 -12.74
CA LEU A 419 10.28 27.70 -12.24
C LEU A 419 10.47 29.06 -12.92
N ARG A 420 10.25 29.13 -14.24
CA ARG A 420 10.36 30.38 -15.01
C ARG A 420 9.36 31.43 -14.50
N ILE A 421 8.08 31.06 -14.39
CA ILE A 421 7.03 31.97 -13.89
C ILE A 421 7.34 32.40 -12.45
N SER A 422 7.84 31.48 -11.63
CA SER A 422 8.17 31.74 -10.22
C SER A 422 9.25 32.82 -10.06
N LEU A 423 10.24 32.89 -10.96
CA LEU A 423 11.27 33.93 -10.93
C LEU A 423 10.75 35.34 -11.26
N GLU A 424 9.61 35.44 -11.91
CA GLU A 424 8.96 36.71 -12.28
C GLU A 424 8.07 37.25 -11.15
N LEU A 425 7.86 36.48 -10.07
CA LEU A 425 7.00 36.90 -8.96
C LEU A 425 7.65 38.01 -8.13
N PRO A 426 6.94 39.14 -7.90
CA PRO A 426 7.50 40.30 -7.22
C PRO A 426 7.66 40.10 -5.70
N THR A 427 6.97 39.12 -5.12
CA THR A 427 7.03 38.82 -3.67
C THR A 427 8.30 38.10 -3.26
N PHE A 428 9.01 37.48 -4.22
CA PHE A 428 10.19 36.68 -3.92
C PHE A 428 11.46 37.51 -3.77
N THR A 429 12.08 37.34 -2.60
CA THR A 429 13.40 37.90 -2.26
C THR A 429 14.50 37.31 -3.14
N GLU A 430 15.68 37.95 -3.18
CA GLU A 430 16.82 37.35 -3.87
C GLU A 430 17.25 36.01 -3.24
N ARG A 431 17.07 35.81 -1.92
CA ARG A 431 17.22 34.50 -1.26
C ARG A 431 16.35 33.45 -1.94
N THR A 432 15.06 33.72 -2.09
CA THR A 432 14.10 32.79 -2.74
C THR A 432 14.46 32.54 -4.20
N LYS A 433 14.86 33.59 -4.94
CA LYS A 433 15.29 33.43 -6.33
C LYS A 433 16.57 32.63 -6.48
N HIS A 434 17.50 32.67 -5.52
CA HIS A 434 18.66 31.77 -5.50
C HIS A 434 18.21 30.32 -5.39
N TYR A 435 17.25 30.00 -4.52
CA TYR A 435 16.67 28.67 -4.41
C TYR A 435 16.04 28.22 -5.75
N ILE A 436 15.18 29.06 -6.35
CA ILE A 436 14.51 28.73 -7.62
C ILE A 436 15.52 28.52 -8.76
N ARG A 437 16.58 29.35 -8.84
CA ARG A 437 17.66 29.17 -9.82
C ARG A 437 18.45 27.88 -9.57
N ALA A 438 18.58 27.46 -8.31
CA ALA A 438 19.23 26.19 -7.98
C ALA A 438 18.42 25.00 -8.51
N GLU A 439 17.11 25.00 -8.26
CA GLU A 439 16.18 24.00 -8.81
C GLU A 439 16.22 23.97 -10.36
N GLN A 440 16.35 25.13 -11.03
CA GLN A 440 16.56 25.17 -12.49
C GLN A 440 17.87 24.51 -12.91
N ALA A 441 18.97 24.82 -12.22
CA ALA A 441 20.27 24.22 -12.51
C ALA A 441 20.26 22.70 -12.30
N ALA A 442 19.64 22.23 -11.21
CA ALA A 442 19.46 20.80 -10.95
C ALA A 442 18.62 20.12 -12.05
N LEU A 443 17.54 20.76 -12.51
CA LEU A 443 16.70 20.25 -13.60
C LEU A 443 17.44 20.14 -14.94
N ASP A 444 18.44 21.00 -15.16
CA ASP A 444 19.32 20.97 -16.32
C ASP A 444 20.58 20.08 -16.10
N GLY A 445 20.69 19.40 -14.95
CA GLY A 445 21.77 18.48 -14.60
C GLY A 445 23.05 19.13 -14.09
N ASP A 446 23.07 20.44 -13.83
CA ASP A 446 24.22 21.17 -13.28
C ASP A 446 24.12 21.24 -11.74
N TYR A 447 24.41 20.11 -11.10
CA TYR A 447 24.28 19.94 -9.65
C TYR A 447 25.32 20.74 -8.84
N LEU A 448 26.50 21.02 -9.40
CA LEU A 448 27.48 21.89 -8.76
C LEU A 448 27.01 23.34 -8.76
N LYS A 449 26.40 23.81 -9.86
CA LYS A 449 25.81 25.14 -9.89
C LYS A 449 24.61 25.26 -8.97
N SER A 450 23.76 24.23 -8.92
CA SER A 450 22.67 24.14 -7.95
C SER A 450 23.18 24.29 -6.51
N LEU A 451 24.22 23.54 -6.14
CA LEU A 451 24.82 23.59 -4.81
C LEU A 451 25.39 24.98 -4.47
N GLU A 452 26.06 25.64 -5.41
CA GLU A 452 26.55 27.02 -5.23
C GLU A 452 25.38 28.00 -4.97
N LEU A 453 24.30 27.90 -5.74
CA LEU A 453 23.13 28.76 -5.60
C LEU A 453 22.39 28.52 -4.27
N LEU A 454 22.31 27.28 -3.81
CA LEU A 454 21.74 26.95 -2.50
C LEU A 454 22.60 27.46 -1.33
N ARG A 455 23.93 27.55 -1.51
CA ARG A 455 24.80 28.20 -0.52
C ARG A 455 24.58 29.71 -0.46
N LEU A 456 24.42 30.35 -1.61
CA LEU A 456 24.05 31.77 -1.68
C LEU A 456 22.68 32.01 -1.03
N CYS A 457 21.73 31.10 -1.26
CA CYS A 457 20.44 31.12 -0.57
C CYS A 457 20.61 31.05 0.96
N ALA A 458 21.44 30.13 1.46
CA ALA A 458 21.70 30.00 2.90
C ALA A 458 22.43 31.20 3.53
N GLN A 459 23.24 31.93 2.74
CA GLN A 459 24.02 33.10 3.20
C GLN A 459 23.24 34.42 3.10
N ALA A 460 22.18 34.49 2.32
CA ALA A 460 21.39 35.71 2.14
C ALA A 460 20.63 36.09 3.43
N GLU A 461 20.62 37.37 3.77
CA GLU A 461 19.89 37.90 4.93
C GLU A 461 18.41 37.50 4.89
N SER A 462 17.93 36.93 5.99
CA SER A 462 16.52 36.61 6.21
C SER A 462 16.18 36.67 7.69
N GLN A 463 14.92 36.93 7.99
CA GLN A 463 14.37 36.75 9.34
C GLN A 463 13.98 35.29 9.61
N GLU A 464 13.93 34.46 8.58
CA GLU A 464 13.64 33.04 8.65
C GLU A 464 14.94 32.25 8.89
N PRO A 465 14.96 31.28 9.83
CA PRO A 465 16.10 30.40 10.08
C PRO A 465 16.63 29.73 8.79
N VAL A 466 17.82 29.13 8.84
CA VAL A 466 18.29 28.33 7.71
C VAL A 466 17.41 27.09 7.61
N ASP A 467 16.55 27.05 6.59
CA ASP A 467 15.48 26.06 6.49
C ASP A 467 16.02 24.66 6.19
N MET A 468 15.37 23.65 6.79
CA MET A 468 15.60 22.22 6.50
C MET A 468 15.57 21.93 5.00
N VAL A 469 14.74 22.65 4.24
CA VAL A 469 14.59 22.50 2.78
C VAL A 469 15.87 22.89 2.03
N VAL A 470 16.54 23.98 2.43
CA VAL A 470 17.78 24.42 1.78
C VAL A 470 18.88 23.38 1.97
N TYR A 471 19.08 22.90 3.19
CA TYR A 471 20.06 21.85 3.47
C TYR A 471 19.71 20.52 2.78
N SER A 472 18.43 20.16 2.72
CA SER A 472 17.98 18.96 1.98
C SER A 472 18.31 19.09 0.50
N GLY A 473 18.04 20.23 -0.12
CA GLY A 473 18.41 20.51 -1.52
C GLY A 473 19.93 20.47 -1.74
N GLN A 474 20.72 20.96 -0.77
CA GLN A 474 22.18 20.89 -0.85
C GLN A 474 22.67 19.45 -0.79
N ILE A 475 22.09 18.61 0.09
CA ILE A 475 22.43 17.17 0.17
C ILE A 475 22.10 16.49 -1.16
N VAL A 476 20.89 16.70 -1.70
CA VAL A 476 20.50 16.11 -3.00
C VAL A 476 21.46 16.53 -4.10
N SER A 477 21.75 17.83 -4.21
CA SER A 477 22.70 18.35 -5.22
C SER A 477 24.12 17.83 -5.01
N ALA A 478 24.57 17.67 -3.76
CA ALA A 478 25.89 17.13 -3.46
C ALA A 478 26.00 15.62 -3.73
N VAL A 479 24.92 14.84 -3.51
CA VAL A 479 24.85 13.43 -3.92
C VAL A 479 24.95 13.34 -5.45
N GLN A 480 24.12 14.11 -6.15
CA GLN A 480 24.02 14.05 -7.62
C GLN A 480 25.22 14.65 -8.34
N SER A 481 26.00 15.53 -7.69
CA SER A 481 27.26 16.03 -8.25
C SER A 481 28.35 14.94 -8.32
N GLY A 482 28.21 13.86 -7.55
CA GLY A 482 29.21 12.79 -7.47
C GLY A 482 30.52 13.20 -6.77
N VAL A 483 30.52 14.29 -5.99
CA VAL A 483 31.69 14.78 -5.25
C VAL A 483 31.52 14.49 -3.74
N PRO A 484 32.11 13.41 -3.20
CA PRO A 484 31.87 12.98 -1.82
C PRO A 484 32.24 14.01 -0.75
N GLU A 485 33.26 14.83 -1.00
CA GLU A 485 33.72 15.88 -0.09
C GLU A 485 32.66 16.98 0.09
N GLU A 486 31.94 17.32 -0.99
CA GLU A 486 30.85 18.30 -0.95
C GLU A 486 29.69 17.77 -0.10
N LEU A 487 29.34 16.48 -0.26
CA LEU A 487 28.29 15.84 0.53
C LEU A 487 28.64 15.77 2.02
N ALA A 488 29.86 15.36 2.35
CA ALA A 488 30.34 15.30 3.73
C ALA A 488 30.28 16.68 4.41
N LYS A 489 30.72 17.73 3.69
CA LYS A 489 30.69 19.11 4.18
C LYS A 489 29.27 19.62 4.42
N VAL A 490 28.35 19.37 3.49
CA VAL A 490 26.94 19.79 3.64
C VAL A 490 26.30 19.12 4.85
N ILE A 491 26.55 17.83 5.07
CA ILE A 491 26.02 17.12 6.25
C ILE A 491 26.59 17.72 7.54
N GLU A 492 27.89 18.01 7.59
CA GLU A 492 28.52 18.65 8.76
C GLU A 492 27.92 20.04 9.04
N ASP A 493 27.72 20.85 8.00
CA ASP A 493 27.13 22.18 8.12
C ASP A 493 25.65 22.11 8.59
N ALA A 494 24.88 21.14 8.08
CA ALA A 494 23.49 20.91 8.47
C ALA A 494 23.36 20.45 9.94
N GLU A 495 24.23 19.55 10.40
CA GLU A 495 24.26 19.09 11.80
C GLU A 495 24.62 20.22 12.77
N LYS A 496 25.54 21.11 12.39
CA LYS A 496 25.88 22.29 13.20
C LYS A 496 24.71 23.27 13.28
N ALA A 497 23.98 23.46 12.18
CA ALA A 497 22.84 24.37 12.14
C ALA A 497 21.64 23.83 12.93
N LEU A 498 21.39 22.51 12.90
CA LEU A 498 20.21 21.87 13.50
C LEU A 498 20.60 20.61 14.31
N PRO A 499 21.30 20.77 15.46
CA PRO A 499 21.93 19.65 16.18
C PRO A 499 20.95 18.65 16.80
N HIS A 500 19.69 19.05 17.03
CA HIS A 500 18.66 18.21 17.65
C HIS A 500 17.92 17.30 16.65
N SER A 501 18.03 17.56 15.34
CA SER A 501 17.31 16.79 14.34
C SER A 501 17.99 15.44 14.05
N GLY A 502 17.23 14.34 14.17
CA GLY A 502 17.71 13.01 13.83
C GLY A 502 17.94 12.79 12.32
N ILE A 503 17.33 13.62 11.45
CA ILE A 503 17.37 13.41 10.00
C ILE A 503 18.78 13.55 9.39
N TRP A 504 19.59 14.45 9.93
CA TRP A 504 20.97 14.66 9.44
C TRP A 504 21.89 13.49 9.85
N ALA A 505 21.66 12.93 11.04
CA ALA A 505 22.35 11.72 11.47
C ALA A 505 22.00 10.51 10.59
N LEU A 506 20.77 10.40 10.07
CA LEU A 506 20.41 9.40 9.05
C LEU A 506 21.19 9.61 7.75
N SER A 507 21.26 10.86 7.25
CA SER A 507 22.02 11.20 6.04
C SER A 507 23.50 10.85 6.19
N ARG A 508 24.08 11.12 7.38
CA ARG A 508 25.46 10.74 7.72
C ARG A 508 25.64 9.22 7.80
N ALA A 509 24.69 8.49 8.40
CA ALA A 509 24.72 7.04 8.43
C ALA A 509 24.68 6.43 7.00
N ARG A 510 23.87 7.01 6.10
CA ARG A 510 23.86 6.62 4.68
C ARG A 510 25.20 6.90 4.00
N LEU A 511 25.82 8.05 4.25
CA LEU A 511 27.15 8.37 3.74
C LEU A 511 28.18 7.33 4.21
N PHE A 512 28.17 6.97 5.48
CA PHE A 512 29.05 5.93 6.02
C PHE A 512 28.79 4.56 5.41
N LYS A 513 27.52 4.18 5.18
CA LYS A 513 27.17 2.96 4.46
C LYS A 513 27.80 2.94 3.06
N ASN A 514 27.59 4.02 2.30
CA ASN A 514 28.10 4.13 0.92
C ASN A 514 29.64 4.13 0.87
N ALA A 515 30.31 4.64 1.92
CA ALA A 515 31.76 4.59 2.07
C ALA A 515 32.30 3.25 2.63
N GLY A 516 31.44 2.25 2.87
CA GLY A 516 31.82 0.97 3.48
C GLY A 516 32.21 1.06 4.97
N ARG A 517 31.96 2.20 5.62
CA ARG A 517 32.29 2.46 7.04
C ARG A 517 31.17 1.95 7.95
N ILE A 518 31.00 0.64 7.98
CA ILE A 518 29.84 -0.01 8.61
C ILE A 518 29.71 0.28 10.10
N GLN A 519 30.81 0.31 10.87
CA GLN A 519 30.76 0.59 12.31
C GLN A 519 30.35 2.05 12.60
N ASP A 520 30.87 2.99 11.81
CA ASP A 520 30.50 4.39 11.93
C ASP A 520 29.03 4.62 11.52
N MET A 521 28.55 3.88 10.52
CA MET A 521 27.14 3.87 10.14
C MET A 521 26.25 3.40 11.28
N LEU A 522 26.56 2.25 11.91
CA LEU A 522 25.77 1.72 13.02
C LEU A 522 25.76 2.68 14.23
N ALA A 523 26.92 3.25 14.59
CA ALA A 523 27.01 4.25 15.66
C ALA A 523 26.19 5.51 15.36
N ALA A 524 26.20 5.97 14.10
CA ALA A 524 25.37 7.11 13.68
C ALA A 524 23.87 6.79 13.73
N LEU A 525 23.46 5.56 13.44
CA LEU A 525 22.06 5.13 13.57
C LEU A 525 21.61 5.02 15.03
N GLU A 526 22.45 4.51 15.93
CA GLU A 526 22.15 4.49 17.37
C GLU A 526 22.04 5.91 17.94
N GLU A 527 22.95 6.81 17.57
CA GLU A 527 22.87 8.23 17.94
C GLU A 527 21.56 8.85 17.41
N CYS A 528 21.20 8.56 16.15
CA CYS A 528 19.98 9.05 15.53
C CYS A 528 18.72 8.59 16.28
N LEU A 529 18.64 7.32 16.66
CA LEU A 529 17.51 6.76 17.41
C LEU A 529 17.39 7.33 18.83
N GLY A 530 18.48 7.90 19.37
CA GLY A 530 18.47 8.66 20.61
C GLY A 530 17.96 10.11 20.51
N LYS A 531 17.72 10.62 19.29
CA LYS A 531 17.23 11.99 19.02
C LYS A 531 15.74 12.01 18.68
N ASP A 532 15.21 13.20 18.39
CA ASP A 532 13.86 13.35 17.84
C ASP A 532 13.82 12.81 16.40
N LEU A 533 13.04 11.75 16.22
CA LEU A 533 12.94 10.98 15.00
C LEU A 533 11.51 10.46 14.84
N SER A 534 10.92 10.69 13.67
CA SER A 534 9.56 10.24 13.34
C SER A 534 9.48 8.72 13.15
N PRO A 535 8.28 8.10 13.20
CA PRO A 535 8.08 6.68 12.87
C PRO A 535 8.67 6.28 11.51
N TYR A 536 8.56 7.16 10.51
CA TYR A 536 9.17 6.93 9.20
C TYR A 536 10.70 7.01 9.28
N GLY A 537 11.26 7.97 10.01
CA GLY A 537 12.71 8.06 10.25
C GLY A 537 13.28 6.80 10.92
N MET A 538 12.54 6.19 11.84
CA MET A 538 12.91 4.90 12.45
C MET A 538 12.96 3.78 11.42
N LEU A 539 11.96 3.70 10.54
CA LEU A 539 11.92 2.71 9.47
C LEU A 539 13.08 2.93 8.48
N GLN A 540 13.41 4.19 8.16
CA GLN A 540 14.59 4.51 7.36
C GLN A 540 15.91 4.13 8.06
N ALA A 541 16.01 4.24 9.39
CA ALA A 541 17.17 3.76 10.14
C ALA A 541 17.37 2.25 9.94
N VAL A 542 16.29 1.46 10.02
CA VAL A 542 16.30 0.01 9.75
C VAL A 542 16.71 -0.28 8.31
N ARG A 543 16.13 0.43 7.34
CA ARG A 543 16.50 0.31 5.92
C ARG A 543 17.98 0.66 5.65
N ILE A 544 18.55 1.67 6.34
CA ILE A 544 19.99 1.98 6.26
C ILE A 544 20.80 0.84 6.87
N ALA A 545 20.45 0.36 8.07
CA ALA A 545 21.15 -0.76 8.70
C ALA A 545 21.15 -2.02 7.83
N GLY A 546 20.10 -2.19 7.01
CA GLY A 546 19.96 -3.30 6.08
C GLY A 546 19.96 -4.63 6.83
N ILE A 547 20.67 -5.64 6.32
CA ILE A 547 20.78 -6.97 6.97
C ILE A 547 21.31 -6.94 8.41
N ARG A 548 21.84 -5.79 8.87
CA ARG A 548 22.40 -5.58 10.21
C ARG A 548 21.40 -4.91 11.15
N SER A 549 20.12 -4.80 10.77
CA SER A 549 19.05 -4.19 11.56
C SER A 549 18.95 -4.74 12.99
N ILE A 550 19.29 -6.01 13.20
CA ILE A 550 19.32 -6.67 14.51
C ILE A 550 20.26 -6.01 15.53
N VAL A 551 21.30 -5.32 15.06
CA VAL A 551 22.28 -4.62 15.92
C VAL A 551 21.63 -3.40 16.57
N ILE A 552 20.77 -2.69 15.85
CA ILE A 552 20.08 -1.50 16.35
C ILE A 552 18.70 -1.80 16.97
N ALA A 553 18.32 -3.08 17.07
CA ALA A 553 16.97 -3.49 17.46
C ALA A 553 16.56 -2.97 18.85
N ASP A 554 17.47 -2.92 19.81
CA ASP A 554 17.16 -2.43 21.17
C ASP A 554 16.88 -0.92 21.17
N ALA A 555 17.62 -0.14 20.37
CA ALA A 555 17.38 1.29 20.19
C ALA A 555 16.07 1.55 19.43
N VAL A 556 15.76 0.74 18.41
CA VAL A 556 14.47 0.79 17.70
C VAL A 556 13.33 0.48 18.65
N ASN A 557 13.45 -0.56 19.47
CA ASN A 557 12.41 -0.96 20.42
C ASN A 557 12.12 0.16 21.44
N ALA A 558 13.17 0.69 22.08
CA ALA A 558 13.04 1.78 23.04
C ALA A 558 12.37 3.04 22.43
N LYS A 559 12.66 3.34 21.15
CA LYS A 559 12.01 4.47 20.46
C LYS A 559 10.58 4.14 20.05
N ALA A 560 10.30 2.90 19.62
CA ALA A 560 9.00 2.47 19.11
C ALA A 560 7.91 2.46 20.20
N GLU A 561 8.29 2.28 21.46
CA GLU A 561 7.38 2.42 22.61
C GLU A 561 6.69 3.78 22.66
N ASN A 562 7.31 4.84 22.12
CA ASN A 562 6.70 6.17 22.04
C ASN A 562 5.65 6.30 20.92
N HIS A 563 5.62 5.36 19.97
CA HIS A 563 4.71 5.36 18.82
C HIS A 563 3.93 4.03 18.71
N PRO A 564 3.16 3.64 19.75
CA PRO A 564 2.58 2.30 19.85
C PRO A 564 1.53 1.99 18.77
N PHE A 565 1.03 3.01 18.07
CA PHE A 565 0.00 2.90 17.03
C PHE A 565 0.49 3.27 15.63
N ALA A 566 1.77 3.62 15.45
CA ALA A 566 2.33 3.91 14.13
C ALA A 566 2.81 2.61 13.46
N TRP A 567 2.22 2.25 12.32
CA TRP A 567 2.57 1.02 11.63
C TRP A 567 4.02 1.00 11.15
N GLN A 568 4.61 2.14 10.80
CA GLN A 568 6.02 2.25 10.38
C GLN A 568 6.98 1.94 11.52
N ALA A 569 6.70 2.44 12.74
CA ALA A 569 7.50 2.13 13.92
C ALA A 569 7.38 0.64 14.30
N ARG A 570 6.16 0.08 14.19
CA ARG A 570 5.91 -1.36 14.41
C ARG A 570 6.58 -2.23 13.35
N LEU A 571 6.57 -1.81 12.08
CA LEU A 571 7.27 -2.49 11.00
C LEU A 571 8.78 -2.42 11.20
N ALA A 572 9.32 -1.27 11.63
CA ALA A 572 10.74 -1.13 11.98
C ALA A 572 11.12 -2.14 13.07
N LEU A 573 10.30 -2.26 14.12
CA LEU A 573 10.47 -3.27 15.18
C LEU A 573 10.41 -4.70 14.63
N ALA A 574 9.43 -4.99 13.76
CA ALA A 574 9.31 -6.31 13.13
C ALA A 574 10.55 -6.69 12.33
N LEU A 575 11.11 -5.75 11.57
CA LEU A 575 12.27 -5.95 10.71
C LEU A 575 13.61 -5.94 11.47
N SER A 576 13.68 -5.34 12.66
CA SER A 576 14.90 -5.33 13.49
C SER A 576 14.91 -6.41 14.56
N ASP A 577 13.84 -6.53 15.36
CA ASP A 577 13.76 -7.44 16.51
C ASP A 577 13.13 -8.77 16.15
N GLY A 578 12.27 -8.82 15.12
CA GLY A 578 11.66 -10.07 14.67
C GLY A 578 12.72 -11.14 14.35
N LEU A 579 13.90 -10.76 13.87
CA LEU A 579 15.01 -11.68 13.63
C LEU A 579 15.49 -12.47 14.88
N ARG A 580 15.17 -12.00 16.10
CA ARG A 580 15.48 -12.67 17.38
C ARG A 580 14.38 -13.62 17.87
N GLN A 581 13.16 -13.52 17.32
CA GLN A 581 11.96 -14.20 17.83
C GLN A 581 11.69 -15.52 17.09
N GLU A 582 10.94 -16.44 17.72
CA GLU A 582 10.44 -17.65 17.05
C GLU A 582 9.43 -17.31 15.93
N GLN A 583 9.19 -18.23 15.00
CA GLN A 583 8.39 -17.94 13.80
C GLN A 583 6.99 -17.39 14.12
N ASP A 584 6.26 -18.02 15.05
CA ASP A 584 4.92 -17.60 15.44
C ASP A 584 4.91 -16.17 16.03
N GLN A 585 5.94 -15.83 16.81
CA GLN A 585 6.10 -14.50 17.40
C GLN A 585 6.45 -13.44 16.35
N ARG A 586 7.16 -13.80 15.28
CA ARG A 586 7.44 -12.88 14.15
C ARG A 586 6.18 -12.54 13.37
N GLU A 587 5.35 -13.55 13.11
CA GLU A 587 4.07 -13.37 12.44
C GLU A 587 3.16 -12.46 13.26
N ASP A 588 3.08 -12.64 14.58
CA ASP A 588 2.33 -11.77 15.49
C ASP A 588 2.79 -10.30 15.43
N VAL A 589 4.10 -10.03 15.37
CA VAL A 589 4.62 -8.66 15.30
C VAL A 589 4.32 -8.01 13.95
N LEU A 590 4.46 -8.73 12.85
CA LEU A 590 4.09 -8.24 11.51
C LEU A 590 2.58 -8.00 11.38
N GLU A 591 1.75 -8.92 11.88
CA GLU A 591 0.31 -8.74 11.95
C GLU A 591 -0.05 -7.53 12.82
N SER A 592 0.66 -7.31 13.92
CA SER A 592 0.46 -6.12 14.77
C SER A 592 0.77 -4.82 14.02
N ALA A 593 1.80 -4.80 13.16
CA ALA A 593 2.14 -3.65 12.36
C ALA A 593 1.09 -3.41 11.27
N PHE A 594 0.72 -4.46 10.54
CA PHE A 594 -0.32 -4.43 9.51
C PHE A 594 -1.66 -3.95 10.07
N LYS A 595 -2.01 -4.39 11.28
CA LYS A 595 -3.22 -4.01 12.02
C LYS A 595 -3.36 -2.49 12.21
N TYR A 596 -2.27 -1.72 12.23
CA TYR A 596 -2.29 -0.26 12.36
C TYR A 596 -2.15 0.49 11.03
N SER A 597 -1.94 -0.23 9.93
CA SER A 597 -1.95 0.37 8.59
C SER A 597 -3.40 0.51 8.11
N ASP A 598 -3.82 1.74 7.76
CA ASP A 598 -5.10 2.00 7.10
C ASP A 598 -5.04 1.70 5.60
N ASP A 599 -3.83 1.67 5.02
CA ASP A 599 -3.56 1.27 3.65
C ASP A 599 -2.66 0.02 3.54
N PRO A 600 -3.27 -1.18 3.44
CA PRO A 600 -2.55 -2.44 3.22
C PRO A 600 -1.53 -2.39 2.08
N LEU A 601 -1.81 -1.64 1.00
CA LEU A 601 -0.90 -1.58 -0.14
C LEU A 601 0.38 -0.81 0.19
N SER A 602 0.29 0.35 0.87
CA SER A 602 1.46 1.10 1.34
C SER A 602 2.32 0.28 2.30
N PHE A 603 1.69 -0.45 3.22
CA PHE A 603 2.41 -1.35 4.12
C PHE A 603 3.18 -2.43 3.34
N ILE A 604 2.49 -3.12 2.42
CA ILE A 604 3.07 -4.21 1.63
C ILE A 604 4.24 -3.70 0.79
N ILE A 605 4.09 -2.56 0.11
CA ILE A 605 5.14 -1.98 -0.73
C ILE A 605 6.36 -1.60 0.09
N GLU A 606 6.18 -0.92 1.21
CA GLU A 606 7.30 -0.50 2.05
C GLU A 606 8.04 -1.72 2.63
N ALA A 607 7.30 -2.72 3.13
CA ALA A 607 7.88 -3.95 3.66
C ALA A 607 8.67 -4.72 2.59
N ILE A 608 8.09 -4.93 1.40
CA ILE A 608 8.76 -5.60 0.28
C ILE A 608 9.99 -4.82 -0.16
N THR A 609 9.92 -3.49 -0.25
CA THR A 609 11.07 -2.64 -0.62
C THR A 609 12.26 -2.88 0.29
N ILE A 610 12.04 -2.78 1.61
CA ILE A 610 13.12 -2.91 2.59
C ILE A 610 13.68 -4.34 2.60
N LEU A 611 12.80 -5.35 2.59
CA LEU A 611 13.22 -6.75 2.55
C LEU A 611 14.01 -7.08 1.28
N ASN A 612 13.59 -6.58 0.12
CA ASN A 612 14.29 -6.79 -1.14
C ASN A 612 15.70 -6.17 -1.12
N GLU A 613 15.82 -4.93 -0.64
CA GLU A 613 17.13 -4.27 -0.47
C GLU A 613 18.04 -5.02 0.50
N MET A 614 17.51 -5.50 1.62
CA MET A 614 18.25 -6.34 2.57
C MET A 614 18.73 -7.62 1.91
N MET A 615 17.90 -8.29 1.11
CA MET A 615 18.32 -9.52 0.42
C MET A 615 19.43 -9.25 -0.60
N TRP A 616 19.31 -8.18 -1.40
CA TRP A 616 20.35 -7.77 -2.33
C TRP A 616 21.68 -7.51 -1.62
N GLU A 617 21.66 -6.74 -0.54
CA GLU A 617 22.86 -6.50 0.28
C GLU A 617 23.44 -7.83 0.83
N GLY A 618 22.59 -8.77 1.25
CA GLY A 618 23.02 -10.09 1.69
C GLY A 618 23.66 -10.94 0.58
N VAL A 619 23.17 -10.82 -0.66
CA VAL A 619 23.77 -11.48 -1.83
C VAL A 619 25.14 -10.88 -2.14
N GLU A 620 25.27 -9.55 -2.14
CA GLU A 620 26.54 -8.85 -2.37
C GLU A 620 27.61 -9.23 -1.35
N LEU A 621 27.21 -9.45 -0.10
CA LEU A 621 28.09 -9.89 0.99
C LEU A 621 28.34 -11.39 1.00
N GLY A 622 27.69 -12.16 0.11
CA GLY A 622 27.83 -13.62 0.02
C GLY A 622 27.20 -14.39 1.18
N VAL A 623 26.33 -13.76 1.98
CA VAL A 623 25.63 -14.40 3.10
C VAL A 623 24.26 -14.96 2.70
N ILE A 624 23.70 -14.49 1.60
CA ILE A 624 22.47 -15.01 0.99
C ILE A 624 22.79 -15.55 -0.41
N PRO A 625 22.40 -16.80 -0.75
CA PRO A 625 22.53 -17.29 -2.11
C PRO A 625 21.66 -16.49 -3.08
N ARG A 626 22.18 -16.16 -4.27
CA ARG A 626 21.41 -15.45 -5.32
C ARG A 626 20.12 -16.18 -5.73
N GLN A 627 20.10 -17.51 -5.63
CA GLN A 627 18.89 -18.30 -5.85
C GLN A 627 17.77 -17.95 -4.86
N THR A 628 18.11 -17.76 -3.58
CA THR A 628 17.14 -17.40 -2.53
C THR A 628 16.54 -16.02 -2.78
N LEU A 629 17.30 -15.08 -3.32
CA LEU A 629 16.77 -13.78 -3.76
C LEU A 629 15.69 -13.98 -4.84
N GLY A 630 15.97 -14.76 -5.89
CA GLY A 630 14.99 -15.04 -6.94
C GLY A 630 13.72 -15.75 -6.45
N GLU A 631 13.85 -16.69 -5.50
CA GLU A 631 12.70 -17.35 -4.86
C GLU A 631 11.82 -16.38 -4.08
N ASN A 632 12.42 -15.43 -3.35
CA ASN A 632 11.68 -14.40 -2.63
C ASN A 632 11.09 -13.35 -3.59
N SER A 633 11.82 -12.93 -4.63
CA SER A 633 11.28 -12.00 -5.63
C SER A 633 10.03 -12.58 -6.32
N MET A 634 9.99 -13.89 -6.55
CA MET A 634 8.77 -14.57 -7.02
C MET A 634 7.61 -14.47 -6.02
N ALA A 635 7.86 -14.75 -4.73
CA ALA A 635 6.83 -14.66 -3.70
C ALA A 635 6.30 -13.22 -3.54
N PHE A 636 7.19 -12.23 -3.55
CA PHE A 636 6.82 -10.81 -3.49
C PHE A 636 6.03 -10.37 -4.72
N PHE A 637 6.43 -10.82 -5.92
CA PHE A 637 5.67 -10.58 -7.13
C PHE A 637 4.23 -11.11 -7.02
N ASP A 638 4.06 -12.33 -6.49
CA ASP A 638 2.74 -12.95 -6.36
C ASP A 638 1.88 -12.24 -5.29
N VAL A 639 2.48 -11.75 -4.19
CA VAL A 639 1.79 -10.90 -3.19
C VAL A 639 1.28 -9.60 -3.84
N LEU A 640 2.13 -8.94 -4.64
CA LEU A 640 1.76 -7.71 -5.35
C LEU A 640 0.69 -7.94 -6.42
N LEU A 641 0.78 -9.07 -7.14
CA LEU A 641 -0.24 -9.47 -8.12
C LEU A 641 -1.62 -9.57 -7.47
N GLY A 642 -1.71 -10.09 -6.24
CA GLY A 642 -2.96 -10.13 -5.47
C GLY A 642 -3.55 -8.76 -5.13
N GLN A 643 -2.77 -7.68 -5.27
CA GLN A 643 -3.19 -6.30 -5.01
C GLN A 643 -3.24 -5.42 -6.28
N ILE A 644 -2.97 -5.97 -7.47
CA ILE A 644 -2.73 -5.18 -8.69
C ILE A 644 -3.90 -4.26 -9.07
N GLU A 645 -5.14 -4.66 -8.77
CA GLU A 645 -6.35 -3.85 -9.03
C GLU A 645 -6.37 -2.53 -8.23
N LYS A 646 -5.58 -2.45 -7.16
CA LYS A 646 -5.46 -1.27 -6.29
C LYS A 646 -4.31 -0.34 -6.68
N PHE A 647 -3.46 -0.72 -7.64
CA PHE A 647 -2.27 0.07 -8.00
C PHE A 647 -2.66 1.42 -8.60
N GLY A 648 -3.63 1.42 -9.52
CA GLY A 648 -4.04 2.63 -10.22
C GLY A 648 -2.83 3.32 -10.88
N TYR A 649 -2.62 4.59 -10.53
CA TYR A 649 -1.52 5.44 -11.02
C TYR A 649 -0.27 5.45 -10.13
N ASP A 650 -0.19 4.61 -9.09
CA ASP A 650 0.96 4.62 -8.18
C ASP A 650 2.21 4.01 -8.83
N ALA A 651 3.19 4.87 -9.08
CA ALA A 651 4.45 4.47 -9.65
C ALA A 651 5.31 3.61 -8.73
N ALA A 652 5.27 3.77 -7.41
CA ALA A 652 6.03 2.92 -6.51
C ALA A 652 5.59 1.45 -6.62
N CYS A 653 4.27 1.22 -6.70
CA CYS A 653 3.70 -0.11 -6.91
C CYS A 653 4.13 -0.72 -8.25
N TRP A 654 3.98 0.04 -9.33
CA TRP A 654 4.36 -0.42 -10.67
C TRP A 654 5.86 -0.66 -10.80
N ASN A 655 6.70 0.26 -10.31
CA ASN A 655 8.15 0.13 -10.28
C ASN A 655 8.57 -1.16 -9.56
N MET A 656 8.01 -1.41 -8.37
CA MET A 656 8.32 -2.63 -7.62
C MET A 656 7.89 -3.90 -8.38
N LEU A 657 6.70 -3.90 -8.99
CA LEU A 657 6.23 -5.03 -9.79
C LEU A 657 7.14 -5.28 -11.01
N PHE A 658 7.55 -4.23 -11.72
CA PHE A 658 8.50 -4.33 -12.83
C PHE A 658 9.84 -4.89 -12.37
N MET A 659 10.41 -4.34 -11.30
CA MET A 659 11.68 -4.79 -10.74
C MET A 659 11.64 -6.27 -10.38
N LEU A 660 10.68 -6.69 -9.55
CA LEU A 660 10.52 -8.08 -9.15
C LEU A 660 10.23 -8.99 -10.35
N GLY A 661 9.47 -8.49 -11.33
CA GLY A 661 9.17 -9.23 -12.54
C GLY A 661 10.39 -9.42 -13.44
N PHE A 662 11.28 -8.45 -13.56
CA PHE A 662 12.54 -8.61 -14.27
C PHE A 662 13.51 -9.52 -13.53
N GLU A 663 13.63 -9.38 -12.20
CA GLU A 663 14.46 -10.24 -11.35
C GLU A 663 14.03 -11.71 -11.38
N SER A 664 12.74 -11.97 -11.57
CA SER A 664 12.13 -13.32 -11.57
C SER A 664 11.75 -13.85 -12.96
N GLU A 665 12.23 -13.20 -14.03
CA GLU A 665 12.00 -13.60 -15.43
C GLU A 665 10.50 -13.79 -15.76
N ARG A 666 9.70 -12.82 -15.30
CA ARG A 666 8.24 -12.72 -15.50
C ARG A 666 7.87 -11.67 -16.54
N THR A 667 8.78 -11.30 -17.44
CA THR A 667 8.57 -10.23 -18.43
C THR A 667 7.34 -10.44 -19.33
N GLU A 668 7.06 -11.68 -19.77
CA GLU A 668 5.84 -11.99 -20.53
C GLU A 668 4.58 -11.78 -19.68
N GLN A 669 4.61 -12.22 -18.41
CA GLN A 669 3.53 -11.99 -17.46
C GLN A 669 3.33 -10.48 -17.22
N LEU A 670 4.42 -9.72 -17.07
CA LEU A 670 4.38 -8.25 -16.94
C LEU A 670 3.70 -7.60 -18.14
N ALA A 671 4.05 -7.98 -19.37
CA ALA A 671 3.43 -7.43 -20.57
C ALA A 671 1.92 -7.69 -20.61
N LEU A 672 1.47 -8.90 -20.22
CA LEU A 672 0.04 -9.24 -20.12
C LEU A 672 -0.68 -8.44 -19.02
N LEU A 673 -0.03 -8.27 -17.86
CA LEU A 673 -0.55 -7.45 -16.76
C LEU A 673 -0.68 -5.98 -17.19
N MET A 674 0.29 -5.49 -17.96
CA MET A 674 0.26 -4.13 -18.48
C MET A 674 -0.93 -3.89 -19.40
N ASP A 675 -1.21 -4.82 -20.33
CA ASP A 675 -2.33 -4.66 -21.26
C ASP A 675 -3.68 -4.50 -20.54
N ARG A 676 -3.81 -5.13 -19.37
CA ARG A 676 -5.04 -5.19 -18.58
C ARG A 676 -5.17 -4.10 -17.52
N TYR A 677 -4.11 -3.84 -16.76
CA TYR A 677 -4.18 -3.04 -15.54
C TYR A 677 -3.35 -1.75 -15.60
N PHE A 678 -2.32 -1.69 -16.45
CA PHE A 678 -1.41 -0.55 -16.48
C PHE A 678 -2.07 0.68 -17.11
N PRO A 679 -1.99 1.87 -16.48
CA PRO A 679 -2.56 3.08 -17.03
C PRO A 679 -1.98 3.40 -18.41
N LYS A 680 -2.83 3.71 -19.40
CA LYS A 680 -2.37 4.02 -20.77
C LYS A 680 -2.18 5.51 -21.04
N LYS A 681 -2.58 6.37 -20.11
CA LYS A 681 -2.51 7.84 -20.19
C LYS A 681 -2.05 8.38 -18.85
N ASP A 682 -1.51 9.59 -18.83
CA ASP A 682 -1.12 10.31 -17.59
C ASP A 682 -0.20 9.51 -16.66
N LEU A 683 0.65 8.66 -17.24
CA LEU A 683 1.68 7.93 -16.51
C LEU A 683 2.77 8.88 -16.01
N GLU A 684 3.30 8.58 -14.84
CA GLU A 684 4.56 9.16 -14.38
C GLU A 684 5.66 8.86 -15.43
N PRO A 685 6.54 9.84 -15.74
CA PRO A 685 7.62 9.65 -16.69
C PRO A 685 8.50 8.40 -16.48
N SER A 686 8.84 8.06 -15.23
CA SER A 686 9.70 6.92 -14.89
C SER A 686 9.08 5.57 -15.27
N LEU A 687 7.76 5.42 -15.11
CA LEU A 687 7.03 4.20 -15.46
C LEU A 687 7.01 3.93 -16.96
N LYS A 688 7.05 4.99 -17.77
CA LYS A 688 7.11 4.82 -19.23
C LYS A 688 8.39 4.12 -19.64
N SER A 689 9.51 4.43 -18.98
CA SER A 689 10.80 3.80 -19.25
C SER A 689 10.74 2.28 -19.05
N LEU A 690 10.20 1.85 -17.91
CA LEU A 690 10.06 0.43 -17.58
C LEU A 690 9.07 -0.29 -18.51
N ALA A 691 8.00 0.40 -18.90
CA ALA A 691 7.03 -0.11 -19.87
C ALA A 691 7.67 -0.33 -21.26
N VAL A 692 8.48 0.62 -21.75
CA VAL A 692 9.22 0.47 -23.01
C VAL A 692 10.16 -0.73 -22.94
N ILE A 693 10.97 -0.84 -21.87
CA ILE A 693 11.90 -1.95 -21.66
C ILE A 693 11.16 -3.29 -21.63
N THR A 694 10.03 -3.36 -20.93
CA THR A 694 9.19 -4.57 -20.86
C THR A 694 8.75 -5.01 -22.26
N TYR A 695 8.20 -4.10 -23.06
CA TYR A 695 7.75 -4.42 -24.42
C TYR A 695 8.90 -4.85 -25.34
N LEU A 696 10.07 -4.19 -25.25
CA LEU A 696 11.25 -4.60 -26.00
C LEU A 696 11.69 -6.02 -25.62
N ASN A 697 11.68 -6.34 -24.33
CA ASN A 697 12.08 -7.65 -23.81
C ASN A 697 11.11 -8.79 -24.18
N VAL A 698 9.91 -8.49 -24.72
CA VAL A 698 8.95 -9.48 -25.24
C VAL A 698 8.68 -9.34 -26.75
N ALA A 699 9.61 -8.73 -27.49
CA ALA A 699 9.50 -8.50 -28.94
C ALA A 699 8.29 -7.64 -29.40
N ARG A 700 7.63 -6.91 -28.50
CA ARG A 700 6.52 -5.98 -28.83
C ARG A 700 7.07 -4.61 -29.22
N TYR A 701 7.95 -4.60 -30.22
CA TYR A 701 8.68 -3.42 -30.62
C TYR A 701 7.78 -2.26 -31.05
N ASP A 702 6.68 -2.51 -31.76
CA ASP A 702 5.77 -1.44 -32.19
C ASP A 702 5.07 -0.76 -31.00
N ASP A 703 4.75 -1.50 -29.94
CA ASP A 703 4.19 -0.94 -28.72
C ASP A 703 5.21 -0.11 -27.95
N ALA A 704 6.46 -0.59 -27.88
CA ALA A 704 7.58 0.14 -27.30
C ALA A 704 7.86 1.45 -28.06
N ILE A 705 7.95 1.39 -29.40
CA ILE A 705 8.17 2.56 -30.27
C ILE A 705 7.04 3.57 -30.09
N ARG A 706 5.78 3.13 -30.16
CA ARG A 706 4.62 4.02 -30.00
C ARG A 706 4.64 4.74 -28.65
N LEU A 707 4.92 4.02 -27.56
CA LEU A 707 5.00 4.61 -26.23
C LEU A 707 6.16 5.61 -26.09
N ALA A 708 7.31 5.30 -26.71
CA ALA A 708 8.45 6.21 -26.74
C ALA A 708 8.18 7.49 -27.55
N GLU A 709 7.46 7.39 -28.67
CA GLU A 709 7.12 8.53 -29.54
C GLU A 709 6.06 9.48 -28.92
N GLU A 710 5.22 8.98 -28.00
CA GLU A 710 4.29 9.83 -27.24
C GLU A 710 4.99 10.87 -26.33
N GLY A 711 6.28 10.66 -26.02
CA GLY A 711 7.09 11.56 -25.21
C GLY A 711 6.67 11.64 -23.73
N GLY A 712 7.12 12.67 -23.02
CA GLY A 712 6.80 12.89 -21.59
C GLY A 712 7.62 12.05 -20.61
N PHE A 713 8.88 11.76 -20.96
CA PHE A 713 9.88 11.16 -20.08
C PHE A 713 10.57 12.24 -19.20
N SER A 714 11.20 11.84 -18.09
CA SER A 714 12.02 12.74 -17.27
C SER A 714 13.30 13.11 -18.06
N PRO A 715 14.03 14.18 -17.71
CA PRO A 715 15.33 14.48 -18.36
C PRO A 715 16.31 13.31 -18.38
N GLU A 716 16.40 12.60 -17.26
CA GLU A 716 17.29 11.46 -17.07
C GLU A 716 16.81 10.27 -17.91
N ASP A 717 15.51 10.00 -17.91
CA ASP A 717 14.89 8.96 -18.74
C ASP A 717 14.96 9.27 -20.24
N LEU A 718 14.78 10.53 -20.63
CA LEU A 718 14.83 10.98 -22.03
C LEU A 718 16.15 10.61 -22.70
N ALA A 719 17.24 10.65 -21.93
CA ALA A 719 18.53 10.25 -22.42
C ALA A 719 18.56 8.78 -22.82
N ASP A 720 18.18 7.89 -21.90
CA ASP A 720 18.32 6.46 -22.10
C ASP A 720 17.24 5.86 -23.01
N GLN A 721 16.02 6.39 -22.98
CA GLN A 721 14.92 5.89 -23.81
C GLN A 721 15.17 6.05 -25.31
N GLY A 722 15.75 7.18 -25.71
CA GLY A 722 16.16 7.39 -27.09
C GLY A 722 17.22 6.38 -27.55
N TRP A 723 18.12 5.98 -26.66
CA TRP A 723 19.13 4.94 -26.93
C TRP A 723 18.51 3.55 -27.04
N TYR A 724 17.58 3.16 -26.16
CA TYR A 724 16.84 1.91 -26.28
C TYR A 724 16.08 1.83 -27.61
N LEU A 725 15.45 2.94 -28.03
CA LEU A 725 14.75 3.03 -29.31
C LEU A 725 15.71 2.88 -30.51
N ALA A 726 16.87 3.55 -30.47
CA ALA A 726 17.89 3.40 -31.52
C ALA A 726 18.40 1.95 -31.63
N MET A 727 18.63 1.30 -30.49
CA MET A 727 19.00 -0.12 -30.42
C MET A 727 17.89 -1.02 -30.98
N ALA A 728 16.64 -0.75 -30.65
CA ALA A 728 15.48 -1.50 -31.16
C ALA A 728 15.35 -1.38 -32.69
N TYR A 729 15.51 -0.17 -33.25
CA TYR A 729 15.55 0.03 -34.70
C TYR A 729 16.68 -0.77 -35.36
N ALA A 730 17.88 -0.73 -34.80
CA ALA A 730 19.02 -1.48 -35.33
C ALA A 730 18.80 -3.00 -35.30
N ILE A 731 18.19 -3.53 -34.24
CA ILE A 731 17.90 -4.98 -34.10
C ILE A 731 16.81 -5.44 -35.09
N ARG A 732 15.85 -4.57 -35.40
CA ARG A 732 14.83 -4.80 -36.44
C ARG A 732 15.37 -4.68 -37.88
N GLY A 733 16.62 -4.29 -38.05
CA GLY A 733 17.21 -4.02 -39.36
C GLY A 733 16.83 -2.66 -39.94
N GLU A 734 16.21 -1.77 -39.16
CA GLU A 734 15.83 -0.39 -39.55
C GLU A 734 17.01 0.57 -39.32
N GLN A 735 18.16 0.24 -39.91
CA GLN A 735 19.45 0.89 -39.66
C GLN A 735 19.43 2.41 -39.90
N GLU A 736 18.79 2.85 -40.98
CA GLU A 736 18.72 4.27 -41.34
C GLU A 736 18.03 5.11 -40.25
N LYS A 737 17.00 4.54 -39.60
CA LYS A 737 16.30 5.22 -38.49
C LYS A 737 17.17 5.32 -37.25
N ALA A 738 17.90 4.25 -36.92
CA ALA A 738 18.84 4.26 -35.80
C ALA A 738 19.93 5.32 -36.01
N VAL A 739 20.59 5.32 -37.18
CA VAL A 739 21.65 6.28 -37.53
C VAL A 739 21.14 7.73 -37.55
N ALA A 740 19.92 7.97 -38.03
CA ALA A 740 19.32 9.30 -38.04
C ALA A 740 18.94 9.82 -36.64
N LEU A 741 18.70 8.93 -35.68
CA LEU A 741 18.31 9.27 -34.32
C LEU A 741 19.52 9.61 -33.45
N ILE A 742 20.61 8.83 -33.55
CA ILE A 742 21.81 8.93 -32.70
C ILE A 742 22.35 10.36 -32.51
N PRO A 743 22.52 11.19 -33.56
CA PRO A 743 23.07 12.55 -33.39
C PRO A 743 22.16 13.51 -32.63
N LYS A 744 20.89 13.16 -32.45
CA LYS A 744 19.87 13.97 -31.74
C LYS A 744 19.74 13.57 -30.28
N LEU A 745 20.35 12.47 -29.87
CA LEU A 745 20.26 11.93 -28.52
C LEU A 745 21.26 12.62 -27.59
N PRO A 746 20.88 12.93 -26.34
CA PRO A 746 21.82 13.41 -25.35
C PRO A 746 22.77 12.27 -24.91
N LYS A 747 23.77 12.61 -24.10
CA LYS A 747 24.63 11.61 -23.45
C LYS A 747 23.77 10.67 -22.61
N SER A 748 24.00 9.36 -22.72
CA SER A 748 23.34 8.36 -21.88
C SER A 748 23.75 8.49 -20.41
N SER A 749 22.98 7.86 -19.52
CA SER A 749 23.40 7.64 -18.14
C SER A 749 24.68 6.79 -18.06
N ASP A 750 25.35 6.85 -16.91
CA ASP A 750 26.54 6.02 -16.66
C ASP A 750 26.19 4.52 -16.63
N MET A 751 24.96 4.17 -16.25
CA MET A 751 24.47 2.79 -16.28
C MET A 751 24.39 2.23 -17.70
N LEU A 752 24.08 3.08 -18.68
CA LEU A 752 23.90 2.69 -20.09
C LEU A 752 25.13 3.01 -20.96
N ALA A 753 26.13 3.72 -20.41
CA ALA A 753 27.24 4.29 -21.16
C ALA A 753 28.03 3.24 -21.96
N GLU A 754 28.37 2.10 -21.35
CA GLU A 754 29.15 1.06 -22.03
C GLU A 754 28.38 0.45 -23.22
N GLN A 755 27.09 0.16 -23.04
CA GLN A 755 26.25 -0.43 -24.07
C GLN A 755 25.99 0.54 -25.21
N VAL A 756 25.80 1.83 -24.89
CA VAL A 756 25.65 2.89 -25.88
C VAL A 756 26.92 3.11 -26.68
N GLU A 757 28.09 3.13 -26.05
CA GLU A 757 29.35 3.24 -26.78
C GLU A 757 29.56 2.01 -27.67
N ALA A 758 29.38 0.80 -27.17
CA ALA A 758 29.48 -0.41 -27.99
C ALA A 758 28.49 -0.38 -29.18
N PHE A 759 27.25 0.03 -28.94
CA PHE A 759 26.23 0.22 -29.97
C PHE A 759 26.66 1.26 -31.03
N LYS A 760 27.14 2.44 -30.61
CA LYS A 760 27.65 3.48 -31.52
C LYS A 760 28.78 2.94 -32.39
N LEU A 761 29.71 2.16 -31.82
CA LEU A 761 30.78 1.52 -32.58
C LEU A 761 30.22 0.57 -33.65
N VAL A 762 29.19 -0.24 -33.35
CA VAL A 762 28.51 -1.07 -34.36
C VAL A 762 27.95 -0.21 -35.48
N MET A 763 27.27 0.89 -35.14
CA MET A 763 26.67 1.79 -36.13
C MET A 763 27.74 2.45 -37.00
N ASP A 764 28.85 2.90 -36.41
CA ASP A 764 29.98 3.50 -37.12
C ASP A 764 30.64 2.52 -38.10
N VAL A 765 30.74 1.24 -37.71
CA VAL A 765 31.26 0.17 -38.58
C VAL A 765 30.30 -0.08 -39.74
N ARG A 766 28.98 -0.12 -39.49
CA ARG A 766 27.95 -0.27 -40.54
C ARG A 766 27.97 0.89 -41.53
N GLU A 767 28.14 2.12 -41.04
CA GLU A 767 28.26 3.34 -41.85
C GLU A 767 29.66 3.51 -42.48
N LYS A 768 30.57 2.55 -42.27
CA LYS A 768 31.95 2.56 -42.78
C LYS A 768 32.71 3.85 -42.45
N LYS A 769 32.50 4.40 -41.25
CA LYS A 769 33.21 5.61 -40.81
C LYS A 769 34.71 5.36 -40.65
N GLU A 770 35.51 6.37 -40.97
CA GLU A 770 36.96 6.29 -40.85
C GLU A 770 37.39 5.98 -39.40
N GLY A 771 38.35 5.05 -39.24
CA GLY A 771 38.86 4.62 -37.93
C GLY A 771 37.89 3.78 -37.08
N ALA A 772 36.65 3.52 -37.53
CA ALA A 772 35.67 2.74 -36.76
C ALA A 772 36.14 1.31 -36.46
N LEU A 773 36.80 0.65 -37.43
CA LEU A 773 37.34 -0.70 -37.25
C LEU A 773 38.47 -0.76 -36.22
N GLU A 774 39.35 0.25 -36.18
CA GLU A 774 40.43 0.30 -35.18
C GLU A 774 39.88 0.58 -33.79
N ARG A 775 38.87 1.45 -33.67
CA ARG A 775 38.14 1.66 -32.41
C ARG A 775 37.44 0.37 -31.96
N LEU A 776 36.81 -0.38 -32.87
CA LEU A 776 36.16 -1.66 -32.54
C LEU A 776 37.17 -2.69 -32.01
N LYS A 777 38.38 -2.74 -32.59
CA LYS A 777 39.46 -3.61 -32.10
C LYS A 777 39.96 -3.21 -30.71
N ALA A 778 40.06 -1.91 -30.44
CA ALA A 778 40.61 -1.39 -29.19
C ALA A 778 39.62 -1.38 -28.02
N ALA A 779 38.31 -1.37 -28.30
CA ALA A 779 37.27 -1.29 -27.27
C ALA A 779 37.16 -2.59 -26.47
N GLU A 780 37.39 -2.57 -25.17
CA GLU A 780 37.24 -3.72 -24.26
C GLU A 780 36.17 -3.41 -23.20
N PRO A 781 34.87 -3.59 -23.53
CA PRO A 781 33.78 -3.25 -22.61
C PRO A 781 33.73 -4.19 -21.41
N GLY A 782 33.16 -3.76 -20.27
CA GLY A 782 33.00 -4.59 -19.08
C GLY A 782 31.73 -5.44 -19.08
N SER A 783 30.63 -4.88 -19.57
CA SER A 783 29.30 -5.50 -19.54
C SER A 783 29.06 -6.50 -20.67
N ILE A 784 28.32 -7.58 -20.40
CA ILE A 784 28.04 -8.63 -21.39
C ILE A 784 27.13 -8.12 -22.53
N ALA A 785 26.23 -7.16 -22.25
CA ALA A 785 25.42 -6.52 -23.29
C ALA A 785 26.28 -5.72 -24.29
N ALA A 786 27.33 -5.05 -23.82
CA ALA A 786 28.28 -4.36 -24.70
C ALA A 786 29.16 -5.36 -25.49
N HIS A 787 29.56 -6.48 -24.88
CA HIS A 787 30.19 -7.58 -25.62
C HIS A 787 29.29 -8.15 -26.70
N ALA A 788 27.98 -8.29 -26.43
CA ALA A 788 27.00 -8.75 -27.41
C ALA A 788 26.96 -7.82 -28.64
N TRP A 789 26.94 -6.50 -28.43
CA TRP A 789 27.06 -5.52 -29.52
C TRP A 789 28.37 -5.65 -30.31
N LYS A 790 29.51 -5.75 -29.63
CA LYS A 790 30.81 -5.96 -30.29
C LYS A 790 30.83 -7.26 -31.10
N GLY A 791 30.27 -8.34 -30.56
CA GLY A 791 30.12 -9.64 -31.24
C GLY A 791 29.24 -9.56 -32.48
N ILE A 792 28.11 -8.83 -32.40
CA ILE A 792 27.23 -8.55 -33.55
C ILE A 792 28.01 -7.84 -34.66
N ALA A 793 28.81 -6.83 -34.33
CA ALA A 793 29.62 -6.11 -35.32
C ALA A 793 30.64 -7.02 -36.02
N TRP A 794 31.34 -7.88 -35.27
CA TRP A 794 32.29 -8.83 -35.85
C TRP A 794 31.62 -9.87 -36.74
N ALA A 795 30.44 -10.37 -36.35
CA ALA A 795 29.65 -11.28 -37.15
C ALA A 795 29.25 -10.65 -38.50
N GLU A 796 28.85 -9.37 -38.50
CA GLU A 796 28.51 -8.62 -39.71
C GLU A 796 29.71 -8.36 -40.63
N LEU A 797 30.91 -8.21 -40.05
CA LEU A 797 32.16 -8.15 -40.80
C LEU A 797 32.63 -9.52 -41.31
N GLY A 798 31.97 -10.61 -40.91
CA GLY A 798 32.33 -11.98 -41.25
C GLY A 798 33.50 -12.55 -40.43
N ASP A 799 33.97 -11.85 -39.40
CA ASP A 799 35.06 -12.29 -38.52
C ASP A 799 34.51 -13.12 -37.35
N TRP A 800 34.19 -14.38 -37.66
CA TRP A 800 33.58 -15.29 -36.69
C TRP A 800 34.53 -15.75 -35.58
N GLU A 801 35.84 -15.68 -35.80
CA GLU A 801 36.85 -16.00 -34.77
C GLU A 801 36.76 -15.02 -33.59
N ARG A 802 36.52 -13.74 -33.89
CA ARG A 802 36.26 -12.72 -32.86
C ARG A 802 34.80 -12.69 -32.40
N ALA A 803 33.85 -13.00 -33.28
CA ALA A 803 32.42 -12.90 -32.96
C ALA A 803 31.95 -14.00 -31.99
N GLU A 804 32.23 -15.27 -32.27
CA GLU A 804 31.65 -16.41 -31.52
C GLU A 804 31.93 -16.36 -30.00
N PRO A 805 33.16 -16.06 -29.52
CA PRO A 805 33.43 -15.94 -28.09
C PRO A 805 32.60 -14.83 -27.42
N LEU A 806 32.45 -13.68 -28.09
CA LEU A 806 31.70 -12.53 -27.57
C LEU A 806 30.19 -12.80 -27.52
N LEU A 807 29.63 -13.39 -28.59
CA LEU A 807 28.21 -13.74 -28.66
C LEU A 807 27.86 -14.80 -27.60
N SER A 808 28.77 -15.75 -27.34
CA SER A 808 28.56 -16.84 -26.38
C SER A 808 28.43 -16.35 -24.93
N LEU A 809 28.98 -15.19 -24.58
CA LEU A 809 28.82 -14.60 -23.24
C LEU A 809 27.36 -14.29 -22.91
N SER A 810 26.51 -14.05 -23.92
CA SER A 810 25.07 -13.80 -23.72
C SER A 810 24.29 -15.02 -23.22
N ARG A 811 24.92 -16.20 -23.10
CA ARG A 811 24.31 -17.40 -22.50
C ARG A 811 24.16 -17.28 -20.99
N THR A 812 25.04 -16.51 -20.33
CA THR A 812 25.16 -16.48 -18.88
C THR A 812 24.60 -15.24 -18.20
N ASP A 813 24.40 -14.15 -18.96
CA ASP A 813 23.86 -12.89 -18.43
C ASP A 813 22.45 -12.66 -18.93
N ARG A 814 21.59 -12.29 -17.98
CA ARG A 814 20.17 -12.01 -18.20
C ARG A 814 19.84 -10.59 -17.74
N SER A 815 20.79 -9.67 -17.90
CA SER A 815 20.68 -8.26 -17.50
C SER A 815 19.31 -7.67 -17.86
N MET A 816 18.65 -7.09 -16.84
CA MET A 816 17.22 -6.80 -16.81
C MET A 816 16.70 -5.89 -17.95
N GLY A 817 17.57 -5.10 -18.58
CA GLY A 817 17.21 -4.14 -19.62
C GLY A 817 17.55 -4.53 -21.07
N PHE A 818 18.35 -5.58 -21.30
CA PHE A 818 18.93 -5.85 -22.64
C PHE A 818 18.63 -7.24 -23.18
N THR A 819 17.59 -7.90 -22.70
CA THR A 819 17.20 -9.24 -23.19
C THR A 819 17.10 -9.27 -24.71
N PHE A 820 16.51 -8.24 -25.33
CA PHE A 820 16.41 -8.14 -26.79
C PHE A 820 17.77 -8.07 -27.53
N VAL A 821 18.81 -7.49 -26.92
CA VAL A 821 20.17 -7.48 -27.48
C VAL A 821 20.82 -8.85 -27.36
N HIS A 822 20.74 -9.47 -26.17
CA HIS A 822 21.27 -10.80 -25.92
C HIS A 822 20.63 -11.84 -26.84
N MET A 823 19.31 -11.77 -27.01
CA MET A 823 18.58 -12.68 -27.88
C MET A 823 18.98 -12.51 -29.35
N LYS A 824 19.27 -11.29 -29.81
CA LYS A 824 19.82 -11.07 -31.15
C LYS A 824 21.20 -11.72 -31.31
N ALA A 825 22.08 -11.56 -30.32
CA ALA A 825 23.41 -12.16 -30.33
C ALA A 825 23.35 -13.69 -30.35
N LEU A 826 22.49 -14.29 -29.53
CA LEU A 826 22.29 -15.73 -29.46
C LEU A 826 21.64 -16.29 -30.73
N THR A 827 20.74 -15.55 -31.36
CA THR A 827 20.15 -15.93 -32.65
C THR A 827 21.22 -15.99 -33.74
N LEU A 828 22.11 -14.99 -33.82
CA LEU A 828 23.22 -15.01 -34.78
C LEU A 828 24.17 -16.19 -34.54
N LEU A 829 24.46 -16.49 -33.27
CA LEU A 829 25.29 -17.64 -32.90
C LEU A 829 24.62 -18.97 -33.29
N HIS A 830 23.32 -19.11 -33.02
CA HIS A 830 22.53 -20.29 -33.41
C HIS A 830 22.51 -20.48 -34.93
N ASP A 831 22.19 -19.43 -35.68
CA ASP A 831 22.17 -19.46 -37.15
C ASP A 831 23.55 -19.83 -37.72
N ARG A 832 24.62 -19.31 -37.11
CA ARG A 832 26.00 -19.65 -37.47
C ARG A 832 26.31 -21.12 -37.26
N MET A 833 25.92 -21.68 -36.11
CA MET A 833 26.10 -23.11 -35.81
C MET A 833 25.36 -23.97 -36.84
N ARG A 834 24.11 -23.64 -37.17
CA ARG A 834 23.32 -24.33 -38.21
C ARG A 834 23.99 -24.25 -39.58
N ALA A 835 24.41 -23.05 -40.00
CA ALA A 835 25.05 -22.82 -41.29
C ALA A 835 26.40 -23.54 -41.45
N THR A 836 27.06 -23.90 -40.34
CA THR A 836 28.34 -24.62 -40.33
C THR A 836 28.22 -26.11 -40.03
N GLY A 837 26.99 -26.64 -39.94
CA GLY A 837 26.74 -28.07 -39.67
C GLY A 837 26.96 -28.48 -38.21
N ARG A 838 27.05 -27.52 -37.28
CA ARG A 838 27.16 -27.75 -35.82
C ARG A 838 25.79 -27.90 -35.17
N ASP A 839 24.96 -28.79 -35.73
CA ASP A 839 23.54 -28.92 -35.36
C ASP A 839 23.33 -29.31 -33.90
N ALA A 840 24.17 -30.20 -33.36
CA ALA A 840 24.09 -30.62 -31.96
C ALA A 840 24.35 -29.45 -30.99
N GLU A 841 25.29 -28.56 -31.31
CA GLU A 841 25.59 -27.38 -30.50
C GLU A 841 24.46 -26.34 -30.58
N ALA A 842 23.86 -26.17 -31.76
CA ALA A 842 22.69 -25.32 -31.95
C ALA A 842 21.47 -25.83 -31.16
N ASP A 843 21.24 -27.15 -31.17
CA ASP A 843 20.19 -27.79 -30.38
C ASP A 843 20.44 -27.70 -28.87
N ASP A 844 21.70 -27.82 -28.44
CA ASP A 844 22.11 -27.62 -27.06
C ASP A 844 21.85 -26.18 -26.59
N LEU A 845 22.20 -25.19 -27.42
CA LEU A 845 21.92 -23.79 -27.14
C LEU A 845 20.40 -23.54 -27.07
N ALA A 846 19.63 -24.08 -28.01
CA ALA A 846 18.18 -23.98 -27.98
C ALA A 846 17.61 -24.57 -26.69
N PHE A 847 18.10 -25.74 -26.26
CA PHE A 847 17.66 -26.38 -25.02
C PHE A 847 17.95 -25.50 -23.79
N GLU A 848 19.16 -24.94 -23.70
CA GLU A 848 19.56 -24.04 -22.62
C GLU A 848 18.66 -22.79 -22.53
N LEU A 849 18.41 -22.13 -23.66
CA LEU A 849 17.58 -20.91 -23.70
C LEU A 849 16.12 -21.20 -23.36
N HIS A 850 15.56 -22.29 -23.88
CA HIS A 850 14.19 -22.70 -23.55
C HIS A 850 14.05 -23.27 -22.13
N SER A 851 15.14 -23.62 -21.45
CA SER A 851 15.10 -23.97 -20.03
C SER A 851 15.08 -22.74 -19.10
N SER A 852 15.40 -21.56 -19.63
CA SER A 852 15.58 -20.33 -18.86
C SER A 852 14.61 -19.20 -19.24
N GLN A 853 14.52 -18.82 -20.51
CA GLN A 853 13.65 -17.77 -21.02
C GLN A 853 12.47 -18.30 -21.83
N PHE A 854 11.93 -19.45 -21.41
CA PHE A 854 10.77 -20.08 -22.05
C PHE A 854 9.61 -19.09 -22.18
N SER A 855 8.88 -19.23 -23.31
CA SER A 855 7.79 -18.37 -23.78
C SER A 855 8.17 -16.94 -24.22
N ASN A 856 9.40 -16.47 -24.01
CA ASN A 856 9.81 -15.18 -24.57
C ASN A 856 9.77 -15.24 -26.11
N PRO A 857 8.97 -14.37 -26.78
CA PRO A 857 8.84 -14.39 -28.24
C PRO A 857 10.17 -14.24 -28.98
N LEU A 858 11.17 -13.58 -28.36
CA LEU A 858 12.52 -13.43 -28.92
C LEU A 858 13.29 -14.74 -29.03
N VAL A 859 12.99 -15.73 -28.19
CA VAL A 859 13.55 -17.09 -28.28
C VAL A 859 12.77 -17.91 -29.31
N GLY A 860 11.61 -17.42 -29.75
CA GLY A 860 10.70 -18.12 -30.65
C GLY A 860 11.35 -18.54 -31.96
N THR A 861 12.31 -17.77 -32.47
CA THR A 861 13.05 -18.07 -33.70
C THR A 861 14.15 -19.11 -33.53
N ILE A 862 14.61 -19.36 -32.30
CA ILE A 862 15.59 -20.39 -31.99
C ILE A 862 14.86 -21.73 -31.86
N HIS A 863 15.19 -22.67 -32.75
CA HIS A 863 14.46 -23.93 -32.90
C HIS A 863 15.37 -25.16 -32.82
N TYR A 864 14.72 -26.26 -32.42
CA TYR A 864 15.26 -27.61 -32.53
C TYR A 864 15.13 -28.09 -33.98
N GLY A 865 16.14 -28.76 -34.52
CA GLY A 865 16.09 -29.33 -35.86
C GLY A 865 15.83 -28.31 -36.99
N LYS A 866 14.99 -28.68 -37.97
CA LYS A 866 14.59 -27.81 -39.10
C LYS A 866 13.27 -27.11 -38.82
N SER A 867 13.09 -25.90 -39.38
CA SER A 867 11.82 -25.19 -39.29
C SER A 867 10.78 -25.72 -40.30
N GLY A 868 9.51 -25.76 -39.90
CA GLY A 868 8.38 -26.15 -40.74
C GLY A 868 7.29 -26.88 -39.99
N VAL A 869 6.07 -26.35 -39.96
CA VAL A 869 4.96 -26.82 -39.12
C VAL A 869 4.76 -28.35 -39.08
N GLY A 870 4.95 -29.04 -40.21
CA GLY A 870 4.80 -30.50 -40.31
C GLY A 870 5.83 -31.34 -39.56
N GLU A 871 6.98 -30.79 -39.15
CA GLU A 871 7.98 -31.55 -38.35
C GLU A 871 7.50 -31.79 -36.91
N TRP A 872 6.41 -31.15 -36.50
CA TRP A 872 5.78 -31.28 -35.19
C TRP A 872 4.56 -32.20 -35.21
N ASP A 873 4.17 -32.75 -36.37
CA ASP A 873 3.03 -33.66 -36.47
C ASP A 873 3.29 -34.94 -35.69
N GLY A 874 2.35 -35.29 -34.81
CA GLY A 874 2.52 -36.47 -33.96
C GLY A 874 1.67 -36.47 -32.70
N LYS A 875 1.83 -37.53 -31.91
CA LYS A 875 1.27 -37.65 -30.56
C LYS A 875 2.41 -37.53 -29.56
N TYR A 876 2.20 -36.68 -28.57
CA TYR A 876 3.13 -36.41 -27.50
C TYR A 876 2.49 -36.76 -26.17
N THR A 877 3.21 -37.54 -25.37
CA THR A 877 2.78 -37.93 -24.03
C THR A 877 3.93 -37.68 -23.06
N TRP A 878 3.72 -36.75 -22.14
CA TRP A 878 4.68 -36.38 -21.11
C TRP A 878 4.13 -36.65 -19.71
N GLU A 879 5.01 -37.05 -18.82
CA GLU A 879 4.83 -36.98 -17.38
C GLU A 879 4.98 -35.52 -16.93
N ALA A 880 3.88 -34.89 -16.53
CA ALA A 880 3.84 -33.49 -16.11
C ALA A 880 4.09 -33.36 -14.59
N ARG A 881 4.92 -32.39 -14.25
CA ARG A 881 5.24 -32.04 -12.87
C ARG A 881 5.13 -30.53 -12.67
N MET A 882 4.63 -30.11 -11.52
CA MET A 882 4.45 -28.71 -11.19
C MET A 882 5.34 -28.35 -10.01
N PHE A 883 5.93 -27.17 -10.06
CA PHE A 883 6.58 -26.60 -8.88
C PHE A 883 5.49 -26.13 -7.91
N ILE A 884 5.46 -26.69 -6.71
CA ILE A 884 4.54 -26.24 -5.65
C ILE A 884 5.35 -25.39 -4.67
N PRO A 885 5.09 -24.06 -4.61
CA PRO A 885 5.71 -23.20 -3.62
C PRO A 885 5.32 -23.66 -2.21
N GLY A 886 6.29 -23.71 -1.30
CA GLY A 886 6.09 -24.04 0.11
C GLY A 886 7.19 -23.44 0.97
N VAL A 887 7.02 -23.45 2.29
CA VAL A 887 8.05 -23.02 3.25
C VAL A 887 8.64 -24.29 3.90
N GLY A 888 9.95 -24.52 3.78
CA GLY A 888 10.65 -25.68 4.37
C GLY A 888 10.76 -26.91 3.44
N GLN A 889 10.83 -28.12 4.01
CA GLN A 889 11.13 -29.39 3.30
C GLN A 889 10.08 -29.86 2.27
N ASN A 890 8.98 -29.12 2.09
CA ASN A 890 7.92 -29.45 1.13
C ASN A 890 8.02 -28.68 -0.20
N THR A 891 9.08 -27.89 -0.42
CA THR A 891 9.37 -27.29 -1.73
C THR A 891 9.86 -28.35 -2.71
N GLY A 892 9.20 -28.46 -3.86
CA GLY A 892 9.61 -29.45 -4.86
C GLY A 892 8.74 -29.50 -6.10
N VAL A 893 9.29 -30.12 -7.14
CA VAL A 893 8.59 -30.42 -8.39
C VAL A 893 7.82 -31.72 -8.19
N GLN A 894 6.50 -31.61 -7.99
CA GLN A 894 5.61 -32.74 -7.74
C GLN A 894 4.97 -33.25 -9.02
N TRP A 895 4.77 -34.57 -9.10
CA TRP A 895 4.02 -35.17 -10.19
C TRP A 895 2.54 -34.77 -10.09
N ILE A 896 1.98 -34.25 -11.18
CA ILE A 896 0.58 -33.79 -11.25
C ILE A 896 -0.28 -34.61 -12.21
N GLY A 897 0.35 -35.37 -13.12
CA GLY A 897 -0.38 -36.19 -14.09
C GLY A 897 0.36 -36.36 -15.41
N ASP A 898 -0.38 -36.81 -16.43
CA ASP A 898 0.11 -36.87 -17.80
C ASP A 898 -0.40 -35.70 -18.61
N MET A 899 0.46 -35.17 -19.47
CA MET A 899 0.11 -34.23 -20.53
C MET A 899 0.15 -34.95 -21.88
N ASN A 900 -0.97 -34.88 -22.60
CA ASN A 900 -1.13 -35.51 -23.90
C ASN A 900 -1.49 -34.45 -24.94
N LEU A 901 -0.79 -34.41 -26.05
CA LEU A 901 -1.03 -33.46 -27.14
C LEU A 901 -0.90 -34.17 -28.48
N THR A 902 -1.87 -33.98 -29.36
CA THR A 902 -1.80 -34.38 -30.77
C THR A 902 -1.65 -33.14 -31.61
N ILE A 903 -0.62 -33.10 -32.44
CA ILE A 903 -0.36 -32.03 -33.38
C ILE A 903 -0.61 -32.55 -34.80
N LYS A 904 -1.34 -31.77 -35.60
CA LYS A 904 -1.54 -32.05 -37.03
C LYS A 904 -1.66 -30.74 -37.82
N ASP A 905 -0.78 -30.53 -38.80
CA ASP A 905 -0.72 -29.31 -39.59
C ASP A 905 -0.67 -28.05 -38.71
N GLY A 906 0.03 -28.15 -37.57
CA GLY A 906 0.18 -27.09 -36.57
C GLY A 906 -1.02 -26.88 -35.66
N LEU A 907 -2.13 -27.62 -35.82
CA LEU A 907 -3.23 -27.61 -34.86
C LEU A 907 -2.91 -28.55 -33.69
N ALA A 908 -2.97 -28.01 -32.48
CA ALA A 908 -2.69 -28.72 -31.24
C ALA A 908 -4.00 -29.04 -30.51
N ALA A 909 -4.23 -30.30 -30.17
CA ALA A 909 -5.39 -30.71 -29.38
C ALA A 909 -5.02 -31.84 -28.41
N GLY A 910 -5.49 -31.78 -27.17
CA GLY A 910 -5.14 -32.77 -26.16
C GLY A 910 -5.67 -32.43 -24.79
N SER A 911 -4.94 -32.85 -23.75
CA SER A 911 -5.30 -32.61 -22.36
C SER A 911 -4.10 -32.67 -21.42
N VAL A 912 -4.18 -31.96 -20.29
CA VAL A 912 -3.28 -32.14 -19.15
C VAL A 912 -4.08 -32.62 -17.94
N VAL A 913 -3.49 -33.50 -17.14
CA VAL A 913 -4.06 -33.86 -15.84
C VAL A 913 -3.42 -32.98 -14.76
N ILE A 914 -4.25 -32.25 -14.02
CA ILE A 914 -3.84 -31.42 -12.87
C ILE A 914 -4.71 -31.86 -11.69
N GLU A 915 -4.09 -32.19 -10.56
CA GLU A 915 -4.78 -32.66 -9.34
C GLU A 915 -5.77 -33.82 -9.55
N GLY A 916 -5.46 -34.73 -10.50
CA GLY A 916 -6.28 -35.91 -10.80
C GLY A 916 -7.47 -35.67 -11.71
N ALA A 917 -7.69 -34.44 -12.18
CA ALA A 917 -8.73 -34.11 -13.17
C ALA A 917 -8.11 -33.84 -14.56
N LEU A 918 -8.81 -34.26 -15.62
CA LEU A 918 -8.35 -34.15 -17.01
C LEU A 918 -8.90 -32.87 -17.67
N PHE A 919 -8.01 -31.99 -18.13
CA PHE A 919 -8.35 -30.68 -18.68
C PHE A 919 -8.00 -30.57 -20.16
N PRO A 920 -8.95 -30.20 -21.04
CA PRO A 920 -8.70 -30.10 -22.47
C PRO A 920 -7.78 -28.91 -22.80
N ILE A 921 -6.90 -29.12 -23.78
CA ILE A 921 -6.01 -28.12 -24.36
C ILE A 921 -6.27 -28.05 -25.86
N THR A 922 -6.44 -26.84 -26.39
CA THR A 922 -6.56 -26.59 -27.84
C THR A 922 -5.74 -25.38 -28.24
N GLY A 923 -4.93 -25.49 -29.29
CA GLY A 923 -4.01 -24.44 -29.67
C GLY A 923 -3.35 -24.65 -31.02
N ARG A 924 -2.19 -24.01 -31.19
CA ARG A 924 -1.36 -24.12 -32.38
C ARG A 924 0.12 -24.21 -32.05
N VAL A 925 0.86 -24.94 -32.88
CA VAL A 925 2.33 -24.98 -32.89
C VAL A 925 2.80 -24.36 -34.20
N ASP A 926 3.70 -23.39 -34.12
CA ASP A 926 4.30 -22.77 -35.30
C ASP A 926 5.47 -23.60 -35.89
N GLY A 927 6.04 -23.15 -37.01
CA GLY A 927 7.14 -23.83 -37.68
C GLY A 927 8.46 -23.85 -36.89
N TYR A 928 8.52 -23.23 -35.72
CA TYR A 928 9.69 -23.27 -34.84
C TYR A 928 9.43 -24.09 -33.58
N GLY A 929 8.21 -24.61 -33.40
CA GLY A 929 7.84 -25.38 -32.21
C GLY A 929 7.29 -24.56 -31.06
N ASN A 930 6.89 -23.30 -31.27
CA ASN A 930 6.25 -22.50 -30.24
C ASN A 930 4.76 -22.88 -30.16
N LEU A 931 4.36 -23.43 -29.01
CA LEU A 931 2.98 -23.77 -28.69
C LEU A 931 2.29 -22.56 -28.06
N SER A 932 1.15 -22.17 -28.65
CA SER A 932 0.18 -21.23 -28.06
C SER A 932 -1.18 -21.92 -28.00
N ALA A 933 -1.71 -22.11 -26.80
CA ALA A 933 -2.94 -22.86 -26.58
C ALA A 933 -3.84 -22.21 -25.53
N GLN A 934 -5.09 -22.66 -25.51
CA GLN A 934 -6.06 -22.39 -24.45
C GLN A 934 -6.36 -23.68 -23.71
N TRP A 935 -6.66 -23.53 -22.43
CA TRP A 935 -7.12 -24.61 -21.56
C TRP A 935 -8.39 -24.16 -20.83
N THR A 936 -9.25 -25.11 -20.48
CA THR A 936 -10.50 -24.83 -19.77
C THR A 936 -10.63 -25.70 -18.52
N MET A 937 -10.92 -25.07 -17.38
CA MET A 937 -11.09 -25.71 -16.07
C MET A 937 -12.28 -25.09 -15.33
N ASN A 938 -13.27 -25.90 -14.92
CA ASN A 938 -14.41 -25.44 -14.10
C ASN A 938 -15.14 -24.19 -14.66
N GLY A 939 -15.21 -24.04 -15.99
CA GLY A 939 -15.80 -22.88 -16.66
C GLY A 939 -14.87 -21.66 -16.82
N LEU A 940 -13.65 -21.73 -16.30
CA LEU A 940 -12.58 -20.75 -16.51
C LEU A 940 -11.74 -21.14 -17.73
N THR A 941 -11.33 -20.15 -18.52
CA THR A 941 -10.45 -20.35 -19.69
C THR A 941 -9.17 -19.55 -19.50
N GLY A 942 -8.03 -20.22 -19.59
CA GLY A 942 -6.71 -19.61 -19.52
C GLY A 942 -5.91 -19.82 -20.79
N THR A 943 -4.69 -19.30 -20.82
CA THR A 943 -3.75 -19.50 -21.92
C THR A 943 -2.58 -20.38 -21.47
N MET A 944 -1.98 -21.06 -22.44
CA MET A 944 -0.81 -21.89 -22.27
C MET A 944 0.20 -21.54 -23.34
N GLN A 945 1.45 -21.38 -22.93
CA GLN A 945 2.58 -21.13 -23.84
C GLN A 945 3.72 -22.12 -23.53
N GLY A 946 4.47 -22.53 -24.55
CA GLY A 946 5.71 -23.28 -24.33
C GLY A 946 6.44 -23.65 -25.61
N LYS A 947 7.65 -24.19 -25.49
CA LYS A 947 8.43 -24.68 -26.62
C LYS A 947 8.35 -26.20 -26.67
N MET A 948 8.15 -26.75 -27.87
CA MET A 948 8.12 -28.17 -28.14
C MET A 948 9.33 -28.62 -28.97
N ALA A 949 9.96 -29.70 -28.53
CA ALA A 949 10.88 -30.49 -29.34
C ALA A 949 10.14 -31.38 -30.35
N GLN A 950 10.77 -31.65 -31.48
CA GLN A 950 10.24 -32.59 -32.47
C GLN A 950 10.16 -34.00 -31.87
N ALA A 951 9.16 -34.80 -32.27
CA ALA A 951 8.98 -36.15 -31.75
C ALA A 951 10.23 -37.03 -31.96
N SER A 952 10.99 -36.79 -33.04
CA SER A 952 12.19 -37.52 -33.42
C SER A 952 13.40 -37.31 -32.49
N TYR A 953 13.36 -36.31 -31.61
CA TYR A 953 14.46 -35.98 -30.68
C TYR A 953 14.40 -36.82 -29.41
N TYR A 954 13.21 -37.25 -29.00
CA TYR A 954 13.02 -38.17 -27.88
C TYR A 954 13.55 -39.55 -28.25
N GLY A 955 14.27 -40.23 -27.35
CA GLY A 955 14.94 -41.51 -27.66
C GLY A 955 16.35 -41.38 -28.26
N LYS A 956 16.74 -40.18 -28.72
CA LYS A 956 18.03 -39.95 -29.42
C LYS A 956 18.98 -39.02 -28.68
N TYR A 957 18.45 -38.06 -27.92
CA TYR A 957 19.23 -37.03 -27.24
C TYR A 957 19.00 -37.09 -25.73
N PRO A 958 20.01 -37.45 -24.92
CA PRO A 958 19.87 -37.64 -23.47
C PRO A 958 19.26 -36.44 -22.73
N LYS A 959 19.58 -35.21 -23.16
CA LYS A 959 19.04 -33.98 -22.54
C LYS A 959 17.52 -33.85 -22.67
N PHE A 960 16.89 -34.40 -23.70
CA PHE A 960 15.44 -34.40 -23.85
C PHE A 960 14.76 -35.58 -23.12
N GLU A 961 15.52 -36.62 -22.78
CA GLU A 961 15.04 -37.74 -21.95
C GLU A 961 15.16 -37.43 -20.45
N GLU A 962 16.25 -36.79 -20.04
CA GLU A 962 16.54 -36.43 -18.65
C GLU A 962 15.97 -35.06 -18.27
N GLY A 963 15.89 -34.14 -19.23
CA GLY A 963 15.36 -32.78 -19.08
C GLY A 963 13.85 -32.69 -19.28
N ALA A 964 13.26 -31.58 -18.81
CA ALA A 964 11.84 -31.32 -18.96
C ALA A 964 11.60 -30.19 -19.98
N GLN A 965 10.58 -30.34 -20.83
CA GLN A 965 9.98 -29.21 -21.55
C GLN A 965 9.24 -28.34 -20.54
N VAL A 966 9.30 -27.01 -20.72
CA VAL A 966 8.68 -26.06 -19.79
C VAL A 966 7.47 -25.42 -20.45
N PHE A 967 6.34 -25.45 -19.75
CA PHE A 967 5.08 -24.86 -20.18
C PHE A 967 4.57 -23.87 -19.12
N GLN A 968 4.15 -22.70 -19.57
CA GLN A 968 3.51 -21.68 -18.72
C GLN A 968 2.01 -21.74 -18.91
N PHE A 969 1.29 -21.85 -17.80
CA PHE A 969 -0.16 -21.77 -17.75
C PHE A 969 -0.53 -20.46 -17.08
N PHE A 970 -1.27 -19.63 -17.79
CA PHE A 970 -1.83 -18.39 -17.26
C PHE A 970 -3.31 -18.56 -17.00
N GLU A 971 -3.70 -18.32 -15.75
CA GLU A 971 -5.10 -18.25 -15.32
C GLU A 971 -5.78 -16.97 -15.85
N PRO A 972 -7.13 -16.88 -15.80
CA PRO A 972 -7.85 -15.68 -16.20
C PRO A 972 -7.43 -14.41 -15.45
N ASN A 973 -6.91 -14.52 -14.22
CA ASN A 973 -6.36 -13.41 -13.42
C ASN A 973 -4.88 -13.12 -13.74
N LEU A 974 -4.29 -13.80 -14.73
CA LEU A 974 -2.89 -13.76 -15.11
C LEU A 974 -1.92 -14.31 -14.04
N ALA A 975 -2.40 -15.13 -13.09
CA ALA A 975 -1.52 -15.94 -12.26
C ALA A 975 -0.80 -16.98 -13.13
N ARG A 976 0.51 -17.15 -12.90
CA ARG A 976 1.40 -18.01 -13.71
C ARG A 976 1.71 -19.29 -12.96
N GLN A 977 1.43 -20.43 -13.59
CA GLN A 977 1.90 -21.75 -13.15
C GLN A 977 2.94 -22.29 -14.14
N ILE A 978 4.01 -22.90 -13.62
CA ILE A 978 5.07 -23.50 -14.44
C ILE A 978 4.96 -25.03 -14.35
N ILE A 979 4.80 -25.67 -15.50
CA ILE A 979 4.75 -27.12 -15.64
C ILE A 979 6.01 -27.61 -16.35
N PHE A 980 6.71 -28.54 -15.71
CA PHE A 980 7.84 -29.28 -16.24
C PHE A 980 7.36 -30.64 -16.75
N ALA A 981 7.47 -30.88 -18.05
CA ALA A 981 6.96 -32.08 -18.72
C ALA A 981 8.10 -32.95 -19.25
N ARG A 982 8.21 -34.19 -18.77
CA ARG A 982 9.22 -35.16 -19.22
C ARG A 982 8.61 -36.23 -20.12
N PRO A 983 9.24 -36.63 -21.22
CA PRO A 983 8.68 -37.67 -22.10
C PRO A 983 8.52 -39.00 -21.36
N LYS A 984 7.43 -39.72 -21.60
CA LYS A 984 7.32 -41.09 -21.08
C LYS A 984 8.25 -42.00 -21.89
N LYS A 985 8.94 -42.94 -21.24
CA LYS A 985 9.85 -43.91 -21.89
C LYS A 985 9.23 -44.78 -23.02
N THR A 986 7.93 -44.70 -23.24
CA THR A 986 7.19 -45.43 -24.28
C THR A 986 6.54 -44.52 -25.33
N SER A 987 6.79 -43.20 -25.27
CA SER A 987 6.22 -42.17 -26.16
C SER A 987 6.95 -42.07 -27.49
#